data_AF-A0A318INH0-F1
#
_entry.id   AF-A0A318INH0-F1
#
_cell.length_a   1.000
_cell.length_b   1.000
_cell.length_c   1.000
_cell.angle_alpha   90.00
_cell.angle_beta   90.00
_cell.angle_gamma   90.00
#
_symmetry.space_group_name_H-M   'P 1'
#
loop_
_entity.id
_entity.type
_entity.pdbx_description
1 polymer ?
#
loop_
_entity_poly.entity_id
_entity_poly.type
_entity_poly.pdbx_seq_one_letter_code
_entity_poly.pdbx_strand_id
1 'polypeptide(L)'
;MTRIRIKKFDKSRILLTEVLPYEVPIPFTNVGLYRFSKRPKSERVPGLVTEILGNRSPMSLLPYNYQIIKKLDSYRTLTIMHPQVQLKFVDFYSKYDSLIISLCSKSRVSIRYPSKVASHFYVKNPQIIKRKLRDSGVEVEKQSYELDVAHSSSYFTYKSYDFLYKFYDSYKFHRFEKKFKKLLRFDVAKCFPSIYSHSIAWAVKGKEFAKKNVATSSFENKFDKLMQWSNYNETNGIIIGPETSRIFAEIILQRIEQNVITKLNDVKIRIDRDYAICRYVDDYFVFSNDFKLANKIKAAFVKELEYYKLSINDSKTEKIKVPFITGITIARIELERRLNEFLNSFMDEVETKDEDGNSRKEVVLKTLNRPFGISNNLIRDLKSIIKKNNVDYEDVTGMTVSIIRNKLVKILENEYLLEQEADYLKDIGNPILIILDVLFFLISMDSRPRATVLLTQINVVITRFLKYSKIDAEQSRLISKKIFDGLRDTLDILSRDSKTHLESLNLFVSLVNLNKVHPINKVKFIEEIFKDEEDLVNLDYFQIIVLFYFFENSNECVSQKNVLIKSTINKFSNMNEPMSKAEFVYLFFDFIACPYIEVSDKNQMLDIVYKSVYKTNPSVTRRGTIRNYISKNFWFMDWRTDDINLEYILAKKEYNPPYSG
;
A
#
# COMPACT_ATOMS: atom_id res chain seq x y z
N MET A 1 15.34 3.16 15.31
CA MET A 1 13.90 2.89 15.26
C MET A 1 13.33 2.93 16.66
N THR A 2 12.23 3.66 16.89
CA THR A 2 11.59 3.74 18.21
C THR A 2 10.45 2.74 18.29
N ARG A 3 10.35 2.01 19.40
CA ARG A 3 9.29 1.01 19.63
C ARG A 3 8.12 1.65 20.37
N ILE A 4 6.92 1.56 19.81
CA ILE A 4 5.69 2.11 20.42
C ILE A 4 4.72 0.96 20.71
N ARG A 5 4.04 1.01 21.85
CA ARG A 5 3.09 -0.03 22.31
C ARG A 5 1.71 0.18 21.69
N ILE A 6 1.07 -0.91 21.27
CA ILE A 6 -0.29 -0.91 20.73
C ILE A 6 -1.25 -1.65 21.66
N LYS A 7 -2.49 -1.17 21.76
CA LYS A 7 -3.59 -1.82 22.47
C LYS A 7 -3.98 -3.12 21.76
N LYS A 8 -3.65 -4.28 22.35
CA LYS A 8 -4.00 -5.62 21.82
C LYS A 8 -5.51 -5.89 21.80
N PHE A 9 -6.23 -5.29 22.76
CA PHE A 9 -7.67 -5.46 22.91
C PHE A 9 -8.46 -4.63 21.89
N ASP A 10 -7.80 -3.73 21.17
CA ASP A 10 -8.43 -2.99 20.11
C ASP A 10 -8.60 -3.86 18.86
N LYS A 11 -9.78 -4.45 18.71
CA LYS A 11 -10.15 -5.28 17.55
C LYS A 11 -10.50 -4.45 16.31
N SER A 12 -10.96 -3.21 16.47
CA SER A 12 -11.29 -2.32 15.35
C SER A 12 -10.07 -1.98 14.48
N ARG A 13 -8.84 -2.17 14.99
CA ARG A 13 -7.58 -2.00 14.24
C ARG A 13 -7.52 -2.72 12.90
N ILE A 14 -8.27 -3.81 12.72
CA ILE A 14 -8.38 -4.54 11.45
C ILE A 14 -8.74 -3.59 10.31
N LEU A 15 -9.67 -2.66 10.56
CA LEU A 15 -10.10 -1.67 9.58
C LEU A 15 -8.92 -0.83 9.05
N LEU A 16 -7.88 -0.62 9.87
CA LEU A 16 -6.69 0.14 9.50
C LEU A 16 -5.61 -0.70 8.78
N THR A 17 -5.72 -2.04 8.81
CA THR A 17 -4.65 -2.96 8.37
C THR A 17 -5.01 -3.84 7.19
N GLU A 18 -6.29 -3.92 6.80
CA GLU A 18 -6.72 -4.81 5.72
C GLU A 18 -6.04 -4.49 4.38
N VAL A 19 -6.05 -3.23 3.96
CA VAL A 19 -5.50 -2.81 2.65
C VAL A 19 -4.09 -2.27 2.83
N LEU A 20 -3.15 -2.72 2.00
CA LEU A 20 -1.79 -2.23 2.10
C LEU A 20 -1.70 -0.79 1.61
N PRO A 21 -0.89 0.08 2.23
CA PRO A 21 -0.90 1.50 1.89
C PRO A 21 -0.44 1.84 0.47
N TYR A 22 0.45 1.05 -0.13
CA TYR A 22 0.89 1.29 -1.51
C TYR A 22 -0.11 0.81 -2.56
N GLU A 23 -1.19 0.15 -2.13
CA GLU A 23 -2.24 -0.36 -2.99
C GLU A 23 -3.39 0.65 -3.15
N VAL A 24 -3.34 1.81 -2.50
CA VAL A 24 -4.42 2.82 -2.51
C VAL A 24 -3.85 4.23 -2.66
N PRO A 25 -4.65 5.23 -3.11
CA PRO A 25 -4.18 6.60 -3.26
C PRO A 25 -3.56 7.11 -1.95
N ILE A 26 -2.57 8.00 -2.04
CA ILE A 26 -1.85 8.51 -0.86
C ILE A 26 -2.78 8.93 0.29
N PRO A 27 -3.82 9.76 0.09
CA PRO A 27 -4.64 10.26 1.19
C PRO A 27 -5.77 9.30 1.61
N PHE A 28 -5.94 8.15 0.95
CA PHE A 28 -6.96 7.17 1.33
C PHE A 28 -6.64 6.50 2.68
N THR A 29 -7.64 6.37 3.54
CA THR A 29 -7.49 5.80 4.88
C THR A 29 -8.82 5.35 5.51
N ASN A 30 -8.87 4.19 6.18
CA ASN A 30 -10.07 3.69 6.86
C ASN A 30 -10.32 4.28 8.28
N VAL A 31 -9.71 5.42 8.60
CA VAL A 31 -9.74 5.98 9.96
C VAL A 31 -11.14 6.39 10.41
N GLY A 32 -11.98 6.92 9.52
CA GLY A 32 -13.35 7.27 9.90
C GLY A 32 -14.21 6.05 10.19
N LEU A 33 -14.06 4.96 9.41
CA LEU A 33 -14.74 3.69 9.71
C LEU A 33 -14.25 3.07 11.02
N TYR A 34 -12.95 3.20 11.31
CA TYR A 34 -12.36 2.82 12.60
C TYR A 34 -12.98 3.61 13.77
N ARG A 35 -13.07 4.94 13.65
CA ARG A 35 -13.73 5.81 14.65
C ARG A 35 -15.19 5.42 14.84
N PHE A 36 -15.90 5.17 13.74
CA PHE A 36 -17.26 4.67 13.77
C PHE A 36 -17.37 3.35 14.53
N SER A 37 -16.49 2.37 14.28
CA SER A 37 -16.47 1.10 15.02
C SER A 37 -16.17 1.27 16.51
N LYS A 38 -15.38 2.30 16.87
CA LYS A 38 -14.98 2.62 18.24
C LYS A 38 -15.95 3.45 19.05
N ARG A 39 -16.96 4.02 18.40
CA ARG A 39 -17.90 4.93 19.06
C ARG A 39 -18.52 4.30 20.32
N PRO A 40 -18.78 5.10 21.37
CA PRO A 40 -19.62 4.66 22.47
C PRO A 40 -20.99 4.21 21.97
N LYS A 41 -21.56 3.15 22.56
CA LYS A 41 -22.93 2.71 22.20
C LYS A 41 -24.00 3.79 22.46
N SER A 42 -23.71 4.76 23.32
CA SER A 42 -24.56 5.92 23.62
C SER A 42 -24.49 7.03 22.56
N GLU A 43 -23.52 7.01 21.65
CA GLU A 43 -23.41 8.01 20.59
C GLU A 43 -24.61 7.92 19.63
N ARG A 44 -25.32 9.04 19.47
CA ARG A 44 -26.47 9.12 18.56
C ARG A 44 -25.99 9.16 17.11
N VAL A 45 -26.12 8.03 16.42
CA VAL A 45 -25.83 7.92 14.99
C VAL A 45 -27.10 8.17 14.18
N PRO A 46 -27.06 9.02 13.14
CA PRO A 46 -28.20 9.22 12.25
C PRO A 46 -28.65 7.90 11.61
N GLY A 47 -29.98 7.68 11.54
CA GLY A 47 -30.54 6.42 11.02
C GLY A 47 -30.03 6.03 9.63
N LEU A 48 -29.81 6.99 8.72
CA LEU A 48 -29.24 6.70 7.39
C LEU A 48 -27.84 6.07 7.48
N VAL A 49 -26.96 6.60 8.34
CA VAL A 49 -25.60 6.08 8.53
C VAL A 49 -25.63 4.67 9.11
N THR A 50 -26.51 4.45 10.11
CA THR A 50 -26.73 3.11 10.69
C THR A 50 -27.24 2.11 9.66
N GLU A 51 -28.13 2.54 8.77
CA GLU A 51 -28.69 1.68 7.73
C GLU A 51 -27.65 1.27 6.69
N ILE A 52 -26.82 2.23 6.23
CA ILE A 52 -25.76 1.99 5.25
C ILE A 52 -24.65 1.08 5.81
N LEU A 53 -24.28 1.24 7.07
CA LEU A 53 -23.13 0.54 7.68
C LEU A 53 -23.51 -0.70 8.51
N GLY A 54 -24.77 -0.86 8.91
CA GLY A 54 -25.17 -1.80 9.96
C GLY A 54 -26.21 -2.85 9.58
N ASN A 55 -27.27 -2.48 8.85
CA ASN A 55 -28.51 -3.25 8.79
C ASN A 55 -28.80 -3.98 7.46
N ARG A 56 -28.05 -3.72 6.40
CA ARG A 56 -28.35 -4.34 5.09
C ARG A 56 -28.03 -5.83 5.09
N SER A 57 -28.78 -6.61 4.32
CA SER A 57 -28.42 -8.01 4.07
C SER A 57 -27.07 -8.07 3.36
N PRO A 58 -26.07 -8.83 3.85
CA PRO A 58 -24.78 -8.97 3.19
C PRO A 58 -24.83 -9.68 1.82
N MET A 59 -25.98 -10.26 1.47
CA MET A 59 -26.16 -11.19 0.34
C MET A 59 -26.11 -10.50 -1.04
N SER A 60 -25.82 -9.20 -1.11
CA SER A 60 -25.69 -8.46 -2.38
C SER A 60 -24.65 -7.33 -2.31
N LEU A 61 -23.65 -7.42 -1.42
CA LEU A 61 -22.64 -6.38 -1.28
C LEU A 61 -21.52 -6.58 -2.31
N LEU A 62 -21.37 -5.61 -3.22
CA LEU A 62 -20.33 -5.62 -4.24
C LEU A 62 -19.08 -4.91 -3.70
N PRO A 63 -17.89 -5.52 -3.73
CA PRO A 63 -16.66 -4.82 -3.37
C PRO A 63 -16.23 -3.84 -4.48
N TYR A 64 -15.31 -2.94 -4.16
CA TYR A 64 -14.74 -1.98 -5.11
C TYR A 64 -13.46 -2.55 -5.71
N ASN A 65 -13.46 -2.79 -7.03
CA ASN A 65 -12.32 -3.31 -7.78
C ASN A 65 -11.64 -2.18 -8.55
N TYR A 66 -10.32 -2.09 -8.46
CA TYR A 66 -9.50 -1.13 -9.22
C TYR A 66 -8.21 -1.80 -9.68
N GLN A 67 -7.56 -1.23 -10.69
CA GLN A 67 -6.39 -1.82 -11.33
C GLN A 67 -5.12 -1.04 -10.96
N ILE A 68 -4.04 -1.79 -10.70
CA ILE A 68 -2.68 -1.26 -10.53
C ILE A 68 -1.76 -1.88 -11.57
N ILE A 69 -0.70 -1.17 -11.95
CA ILE A 69 0.34 -1.68 -12.85
C ILE A 69 1.09 -2.79 -12.13
N LYS A 70 1.21 -3.95 -12.80
CA LYS A 70 1.99 -5.10 -12.34
C LYS A 70 3.28 -5.23 -13.14
N LYS A 71 3.18 -5.07 -14.47
CA LYS A 71 4.28 -5.01 -15.45
C LYS A 71 3.95 -4.00 -16.54
N LEU A 72 4.92 -3.65 -17.40
CA LEU A 72 4.74 -2.71 -18.53
C LEU A 72 3.41 -2.87 -19.26
N ASP A 73 2.99 -4.11 -19.60
CA ASP A 73 1.72 -4.39 -20.29
C ASP A 73 0.75 -5.27 -19.48
N SER A 74 0.86 -5.29 -18.14
CA SER A 74 -0.03 -6.13 -17.32
C SER A 74 -0.50 -5.43 -16.05
N TYR A 75 -1.80 -5.56 -15.78
CA TYR A 75 -2.43 -4.99 -14.59
C TYR A 75 -2.83 -6.07 -13.59
N ARG A 76 -2.88 -5.69 -12.32
CA ARG A 76 -3.47 -6.49 -11.24
C ARG A 76 -4.70 -5.77 -10.73
N THR A 77 -5.81 -6.51 -10.66
CA THR A 77 -7.01 -6.03 -9.98
C THR A 77 -6.85 -6.24 -8.48
N LEU A 78 -7.04 -5.18 -7.72
CA LEU A 78 -7.12 -5.16 -6.27
C LEU A 78 -8.53 -4.78 -5.86
N THR A 79 -8.86 -5.10 -4.61
CA THR A 79 -10.23 -5.03 -4.14
C THR A 79 -10.31 -4.43 -2.75
N ILE A 80 -11.22 -3.47 -2.57
CA ILE A 80 -11.61 -2.96 -1.26
C ILE A 80 -13.01 -3.49 -0.91
N MET A 81 -13.09 -4.17 0.23
CA MET A 81 -14.34 -4.72 0.76
C MET A 81 -15.38 -3.63 1.01
N HIS A 82 -16.66 -3.95 0.89
CA HIS A 82 -17.73 -3.07 1.36
C HIS A 82 -17.55 -2.72 2.87
N PRO A 83 -17.71 -1.45 3.30
CA PRO A 83 -17.50 -1.04 4.69
C PRO A 83 -18.25 -1.88 5.72
N GLN A 84 -19.49 -2.26 5.41
CA GLN A 84 -20.28 -3.16 6.24
C GLN A 84 -19.61 -4.54 6.44
N VAL A 85 -19.02 -5.12 5.39
CA VAL A 85 -18.30 -6.41 5.50
C VAL A 85 -17.05 -6.25 6.36
N GLN A 86 -16.33 -5.14 6.20
CA GLN A 86 -15.17 -4.83 7.06
C GLN A 86 -15.55 -4.77 8.55
N LEU A 87 -16.69 -4.18 8.89
CA LEU A 87 -17.20 -4.15 10.27
C LEU A 87 -17.51 -5.57 10.80
N LYS A 88 -18.01 -6.49 9.95
CA LYS A 88 -18.22 -7.89 10.35
C LYS A 88 -16.90 -8.64 10.63
N PHE A 89 -15.80 -8.27 9.95
CA PHE A 89 -14.49 -8.82 10.27
C PHE A 89 -13.98 -8.39 11.65
N VAL A 90 -14.35 -7.20 12.12
CA VAL A 90 -14.05 -6.76 13.50
C VAL A 90 -14.69 -7.72 14.50
N ASP A 91 -15.96 -8.06 14.31
CA ASP A 91 -16.68 -9.03 15.16
C ASP A 91 -16.07 -10.44 15.08
N PHE A 92 -15.63 -10.85 13.88
CA PHE A 92 -15.03 -12.16 13.66
C PHE A 92 -13.70 -12.33 14.41
N TYR A 93 -12.78 -11.38 14.26
CA TYR A 93 -11.48 -11.43 14.92
C TYR A 93 -11.61 -11.25 16.44
N SER A 94 -12.60 -10.48 16.89
CA SER A 94 -12.91 -10.37 18.32
C SER A 94 -13.18 -11.73 18.98
N LYS A 95 -13.67 -12.71 18.20
CA LYS A 95 -13.98 -14.06 18.67
C LYS A 95 -12.90 -15.08 18.35
N TYR A 96 -12.16 -14.91 17.24
CA TYR A 96 -11.38 -15.99 16.64
C TYR A 96 -9.90 -15.69 16.40
N ASP A 97 -9.37 -14.53 16.79
CA ASP A 97 -7.95 -14.18 16.55
C ASP A 97 -6.95 -15.24 17.05
N SER A 98 -7.20 -15.84 18.21
CA SER A 98 -6.37 -16.85 18.84
C SER A 98 -6.46 -18.19 18.08
N LEU A 99 -7.65 -18.53 17.58
CA LEU A 99 -7.84 -19.72 16.74
C LEU A 99 -7.16 -19.55 15.38
N ILE A 100 -7.24 -18.36 14.78
CA ILE A 100 -6.52 -18.02 13.54
C ILE A 100 -5.01 -18.25 13.73
N ILE A 101 -4.42 -17.71 14.81
CA ILE A 101 -3.00 -17.92 15.12
C ILE A 101 -2.65 -19.40 15.26
N SER A 102 -3.49 -20.17 15.96
CA SER A 102 -3.30 -21.62 16.14
C SER A 102 -3.32 -22.37 14.80
N LEU A 103 -4.28 -22.06 13.92
CA LEU A 103 -4.41 -22.67 12.61
C LEU A 103 -3.24 -22.31 11.68
N CYS A 104 -2.72 -21.09 11.78
CA CYS A 104 -1.56 -20.61 11.03
C CYS A 104 -0.21 -20.94 11.69
N SER A 105 -0.17 -21.78 12.72
CA SER A 105 1.08 -22.25 13.36
C SER A 105 1.28 -23.75 13.20
N LYS A 106 0.53 -24.38 12.30
CA LYS A 106 0.44 -25.83 12.11
C LYS A 106 1.60 -26.39 11.29
N SER A 107 2.11 -25.64 10.34
CA SER A 107 3.21 -26.06 9.47
C SER A 107 4.52 -25.36 9.84
N ARG A 108 5.64 -26.10 9.77
CA ARG A 108 6.99 -25.57 9.96
C ARG A 108 7.64 -25.07 8.66
N VAL A 109 6.93 -25.20 7.54
CA VAL A 109 7.40 -24.88 6.19
C VAL A 109 7.15 -23.41 5.85
N SER A 110 6.00 -22.86 6.24
CA SER A 110 5.69 -21.45 6.04
C SER A 110 6.71 -20.58 6.76
N ILE A 111 7.33 -19.67 6.02
CA ILE A 111 8.27 -18.68 6.54
C ILE A 111 7.66 -17.27 6.62
N ARG A 112 6.34 -17.15 6.37
CA ARG A 112 5.55 -15.93 6.58
C ARG A 112 4.12 -16.29 6.99
N TYR A 113 3.85 -16.28 8.29
CA TYR A 113 2.53 -16.58 8.87
C TYR A 113 2.23 -15.70 10.09
N PRO A 114 0.95 -15.45 10.42
CA PRO A 114 0.56 -14.70 11.60
C PRO A 114 0.87 -15.50 12.88
N SER A 115 1.69 -14.92 13.76
CA SER A 115 2.22 -15.62 14.95
C SER A 115 1.61 -15.15 16.28
N LYS A 116 1.17 -13.89 16.35
CA LYS A 116 0.55 -13.29 17.54
C LYS A 116 -0.18 -12.00 17.17
N VAL A 117 -1.11 -11.56 18.00
CA VAL A 117 -1.71 -10.22 17.86
C VAL A 117 -0.62 -9.16 18.07
N ALA A 118 -0.52 -8.22 17.13
CA ALA A 118 0.51 -7.19 17.15
C ALA A 118 0.36 -6.27 18.37
N SER A 119 1.46 -6.11 19.10
CA SER A 119 1.51 -5.39 20.37
C SER A 119 2.43 -4.18 20.37
N HIS A 120 3.28 -4.09 19.36
CA HIS A 120 4.23 -3.01 19.19
C HIS A 120 4.43 -2.78 17.69
N PHE A 121 4.82 -1.57 17.33
CA PHE A 121 5.34 -1.25 16.00
C PHE A 121 6.66 -0.48 16.12
N TYR A 122 7.35 -0.38 15.00
CA TYR A 122 8.63 0.30 14.87
C TYR A 122 8.49 1.54 14.00
N VAL A 123 8.91 2.68 14.54
CA VAL A 123 8.99 3.95 13.82
C VAL A 123 10.42 4.13 13.33
N LYS A 124 10.60 4.38 12.04
CA LYS A 124 11.93 4.61 11.44
C LYS A 124 12.42 6.02 11.75
N ASN A 125 11.57 7.03 11.54
CA ASN A 125 11.88 8.43 11.82
C ASN A 125 10.91 9.02 12.89
N PRO A 126 11.28 8.98 14.19
CA PRO A 126 10.44 9.53 15.26
C PRO A 126 10.33 11.07 15.19
N GLN A 127 11.18 11.76 14.44
CA GLN A 127 11.11 13.22 14.29
C GLN A 127 9.86 13.65 13.54
N ILE A 128 9.39 12.87 12.56
CA ILE A 128 8.14 13.14 11.82
C ILE A 128 6.95 13.20 12.79
N ILE A 129 6.92 12.29 13.77
CA ILE A 129 5.87 12.27 14.80
C ILE A 129 5.98 13.49 15.71
N LYS A 130 7.19 13.84 16.15
CA LYS A 130 7.40 15.04 16.98
C LYS A 130 7.00 16.33 16.27
N ARG A 131 7.31 16.46 14.97
CA ARG A 131 6.91 17.61 14.14
C ARG A 131 5.39 17.74 14.05
N LYS A 132 4.69 16.65 13.71
CA LYS A 132 3.21 16.63 13.67
C LYS A 132 2.58 17.00 15.03
N LEU A 133 3.16 16.51 16.13
CA LEU A 133 2.69 16.81 17.48
C LEU A 133 2.96 18.27 17.90
N ARG A 134 4.05 18.89 17.42
CA ARG A 134 4.37 20.31 17.68
C ARG A 134 3.48 21.26 16.89
N ASP A 135 3.18 20.91 15.63
CA ASP A 135 2.39 21.75 14.72
C ASP A 135 0.89 21.73 15.06
N SER A 136 0.40 20.67 15.71
CA SER A 136 -0.99 20.56 16.20
C SER A 136 -1.28 21.43 17.44
N GLY A 137 -0.54 22.51 17.65
CA GLY A 137 -0.49 23.31 18.86
C GLY A 137 -1.82 23.98 19.24
N VAL A 138 -2.65 23.31 20.04
CA VAL A 138 -3.55 23.85 21.08
C VAL A 138 -3.79 22.74 22.10
N GLU A 139 -3.71 23.05 23.40
CA GLU A 139 -4.20 22.21 24.50
C GLU A 139 -5.74 22.11 24.50
N VAL A 140 -6.33 21.58 23.42
CA VAL A 140 -7.71 21.09 23.45
C VAL A 140 -7.66 19.66 23.96
N GLU A 141 -8.50 19.31 24.94
CA GLU A 141 -8.67 17.95 25.47
C GLU A 141 -8.54 16.91 24.35
N LYS A 142 -7.36 16.28 24.31
CA LYS A 142 -6.92 15.46 23.19
C LYS A 142 -7.90 14.31 23.04
N GLN A 143 -8.58 14.22 21.89
CA GLN A 143 -9.22 12.99 21.48
C GLN A 143 -8.12 11.93 21.32
N SER A 144 -8.00 11.08 22.33
CA SER A 144 -6.99 10.03 22.54
C SER A 144 -6.88 9.00 21.38
N TYR A 145 -7.68 9.15 20.33
CA TYR A 145 -7.71 8.32 19.13
C TYR A 145 -6.57 8.62 18.14
N GLU A 146 -6.06 9.85 18.02
CA GLU A 146 -5.02 10.15 17.01
C GLU A 146 -3.65 9.51 17.33
N LEU A 147 -3.37 9.30 18.62
CA LEU A 147 -2.21 8.56 19.09
C LEU A 147 -2.38 7.03 18.98
N ASP A 148 -3.61 6.51 19.07
CA ASP A 148 -3.92 5.07 18.89
C ASP A 148 -3.98 4.66 17.40
N VAL A 149 -4.37 5.59 16.51
CA VAL A 149 -4.38 5.43 15.04
C VAL A 149 -2.96 5.44 14.45
N ALA A 150 -1.99 5.86 15.26
CA ALA A 150 -0.58 5.79 14.97
C ALA A 150 -0.12 4.31 14.99
N HIS A 151 -0.23 3.68 13.81
CA HIS A 151 0.61 2.59 13.32
C HIS A 151 0.33 1.18 13.86
N SER A 152 -0.55 0.47 13.14
CA SER A 152 -0.53 -0.98 13.07
C SER A 152 -0.18 -1.33 11.62
N SER A 153 0.94 -2.00 11.37
CA SER A 153 1.31 -2.39 10.00
C SER A 153 0.53 -3.60 9.48
N SER A 154 -0.01 -4.35 10.41
CA SER A 154 -0.81 -5.57 10.25
C SER A 154 -1.50 -5.82 11.59
N TYR A 155 -2.64 -6.49 11.58
CA TYR A 155 -3.30 -6.86 12.83
C TYR A 155 -2.46 -7.90 13.60
N PHE A 156 -1.83 -8.83 12.87
CA PHE A 156 -0.94 -9.85 13.42
C PHE A 156 0.53 -9.50 13.21
N THR A 157 1.39 -9.91 14.13
CA THR A 157 2.84 -9.97 13.87
C THR A 157 3.17 -11.22 13.06
N TYR A 158 3.82 -11.04 11.93
CA TYR A 158 4.26 -12.14 11.07
C TYR A 158 5.65 -12.67 11.45
N LYS A 159 5.86 -13.96 11.21
CA LYS A 159 7.17 -14.63 11.31
C LYS A 159 7.37 -15.55 10.11
N SER A 160 8.60 -15.83 9.67
CA SER A 160 9.88 -15.30 10.15
C SER A 160 10.38 -14.11 9.32
N TYR A 161 9.97 -13.98 8.06
CA TYR A 161 10.46 -12.94 7.16
C TYR A 161 9.31 -12.15 6.53
N ASP A 162 9.36 -10.83 6.65
CA ASP A 162 8.36 -9.94 6.03
C ASP A 162 8.51 -9.86 4.50
N PHE A 163 9.71 -10.18 4.01
CA PHE A 163 10.09 -10.10 2.61
C PHE A 163 10.92 -11.30 2.19
N LEU A 164 10.80 -11.67 0.91
CA LEU A 164 11.51 -12.79 0.35
C LEU A 164 13.04 -12.54 0.28
N TYR A 165 13.49 -11.33 -0.04
CA TYR A 165 14.93 -11.02 -0.06
C TYR A 165 15.59 -11.23 1.31
N LYS A 166 14.91 -10.86 2.41
CA LYS A 166 15.40 -11.14 3.77
C LYS A 166 15.54 -12.64 4.05
N PHE A 167 14.78 -13.49 3.37
CA PHE A 167 14.96 -14.93 3.46
C PHE A 167 16.22 -15.38 2.71
N TYR A 168 16.45 -14.92 1.49
CA TYR A 168 17.68 -15.20 0.74
C TYR A 168 18.94 -14.81 1.52
N ASP A 169 18.93 -13.65 2.19
CA ASP A 169 20.07 -13.15 2.98
C ASP A 169 20.17 -13.78 4.38
N SER A 170 19.26 -14.69 4.73
CA SER A 170 19.17 -15.22 6.09
C SER A 170 20.17 -16.33 6.38
N TYR A 171 20.60 -16.42 7.64
CA TYR A 171 21.38 -17.57 8.13
C TYR A 171 20.71 -18.92 7.85
N LYS A 172 19.36 -18.98 7.89
CA LYS A 172 18.60 -20.20 7.58
C LYS A 172 18.82 -20.63 6.12
N PHE A 173 18.79 -19.69 5.17
CA PHE A 173 19.03 -19.96 3.76
C PHE A 173 20.48 -20.42 3.52
N HIS A 174 21.47 -19.71 4.07
CA HIS A 174 22.88 -20.13 4.00
C HIS A 174 23.12 -21.52 4.62
N ARG A 175 22.41 -21.87 5.70
CA ARG A 175 22.49 -23.22 6.29
C ARG A 175 21.95 -24.29 5.34
N PHE A 176 20.85 -24.02 4.62
CA PHE A 176 20.36 -24.94 3.60
C PHE A 176 21.32 -25.07 2.43
N GLU A 177 21.92 -23.98 1.97
CA GLU A 177 22.92 -23.98 0.90
C GLU A 177 24.18 -24.79 1.27
N LYS A 178 24.63 -24.73 2.53
CA LYS A 178 25.73 -25.57 3.02
C LYS A 178 25.39 -27.06 2.96
N LYS A 179 24.13 -27.42 3.22
CA LYS A 179 23.67 -28.81 3.35
C LYS A 179 23.21 -29.43 2.02
N PHE A 180 22.65 -28.63 1.13
CA PHE A 180 21.97 -29.09 -0.07
C PHE A 180 22.54 -28.40 -1.32
N LYS A 181 22.84 -29.19 -2.36
CA LYS A 181 23.47 -28.69 -3.59
C LYS A 181 22.48 -28.27 -4.68
N LYS A 182 21.20 -28.57 -4.51
CA LYS A 182 20.13 -28.32 -5.50
C LYS A 182 18.91 -27.67 -4.84
N LEU A 183 18.35 -26.67 -5.50
CA LEU A 183 17.13 -25.96 -5.11
C LEU A 183 16.12 -26.05 -6.27
N LEU A 184 14.90 -26.51 -5.97
CA LEU A 184 13.76 -26.45 -6.88
C LEU A 184 12.77 -25.41 -6.36
N ARG A 185 12.46 -24.39 -7.17
CA ARG A 185 11.47 -23.36 -6.87
C ARG A 185 10.22 -23.58 -7.72
N PHE A 186 9.03 -23.39 -7.15
CA PHE A 186 7.75 -23.37 -7.87
C PHE A 186 6.71 -22.52 -7.12
N ASP A 187 5.74 -21.93 -7.83
CA ASP A 187 4.66 -21.12 -7.25
C ASP A 187 3.25 -21.69 -7.54
N VAL A 188 2.29 -21.33 -6.69
CA VAL A 188 0.86 -21.65 -6.90
C VAL A 188 0.26 -20.71 -7.95
N ALA A 189 -0.28 -21.27 -9.03
CA ALA A 189 -0.85 -20.50 -10.13
C ALA A 189 -2.12 -19.76 -9.71
N LYS A 190 -2.16 -18.44 -9.93
CA LYS A 190 -3.32 -17.57 -9.65
C LYS A 190 -3.92 -17.86 -8.26
N CYS A 191 -3.08 -17.97 -7.23
CA CYS A 191 -3.46 -18.47 -5.91
C CYS A 191 -4.80 -17.91 -5.38
N PHE A 192 -4.94 -16.59 -5.21
CA PHE A 192 -6.16 -15.98 -4.68
C PHE A 192 -7.41 -16.20 -5.56
N PRO A 193 -7.39 -15.95 -6.89
CA PRO A 193 -8.51 -16.29 -7.77
C PRO A 193 -8.89 -17.77 -7.82
N SER A 194 -7.96 -18.69 -7.55
CA SER A 194 -8.20 -20.13 -7.62
C SER A 194 -8.72 -20.73 -6.31
N ILE A 195 -8.64 -20.01 -5.18
CA ILE A 195 -9.09 -20.53 -3.88
C ILE A 195 -10.61 -20.72 -3.88
N TYR A 196 -11.04 -21.95 -3.67
CA TYR A 196 -12.44 -22.28 -3.42
C TYR A 196 -12.78 -22.02 -1.96
N SER A 197 -13.74 -21.14 -1.66
CA SER A 197 -14.01 -20.67 -0.30
C SER A 197 -14.32 -21.82 0.68
N HIS A 198 -15.14 -22.79 0.27
CA HIS A 198 -15.47 -23.95 1.10
C HIS A 198 -14.27 -24.87 1.43
N SER A 199 -13.12 -24.70 0.76
CA SER A 199 -11.92 -25.48 1.04
C SER A 199 -11.32 -25.18 2.43
N ILE A 200 -11.68 -24.05 3.05
CA ILE A 200 -11.31 -23.75 4.45
C ILE A 200 -11.87 -24.80 5.41
N ALA A 201 -13.09 -25.30 5.18
CA ALA A 201 -13.66 -26.35 6.01
C ALA A 201 -12.89 -27.67 5.87
N TRP A 202 -12.39 -27.98 4.67
CA TRP A 202 -11.51 -29.13 4.45
C TRP A 202 -10.19 -28.95 5.18
N ALA A 203 -9.65 -27.73 5.22
CA ALA A 203 -8.41 -27.43 5.92
C ALA A 203 -8.54 -27.53 7.45
N VAL A 204 -9.66 -27.09 8.03
CA VAL A 204 -9.87 -27.11 9.48
C VAL A 204 -10.27 -28.50 9.98
N LYS A 205 -11.28 -29.13 9.37
CA LYS A 205 -11.95 -30.35 9.88
C LYS A 205 -11.64 -31.63 9.11
N GLY A 206 -11.01 -31.54 7.93
CA GLY A 206 -10.95 -32.63 6.97
C GLY A 206 -12.24 -32.72 6.14
N LYS A 207 -12.13 -33.10 4.86
CA LYS A 207 -13.22 -33.01 3.87
C LYS A 207 -14.42 -33.89 4.19
N GLU A 208 -14.20 -35.09 4.69
CA GLU A 208 -15.29 -36.04 5.02
C GLU A 208 -16.13 -35.56 6.20
N PHE A 209 -15.48 -35.09 7.27
CA PHE A 209 -16.18 -34.53 8.42
C PHE A 209 -16.86 -33.19 8.08
N ALA A 210 -16.24 -32.37 7.22
CA ALA A 210 -16.83 -31.12 6.74
C ALA A 210 -18.13 -31.35 5.95
N LYS A 211 -18.18 -32.34 5.06
CA LYS A 211 -19.40 -32.67 4.30
C LYS A 211 -20.56 -33.17 5.17
N LYS A 212 -20.27 -33.80 6.32
CA LYS A 212 -21.28 -34.33 7.24
C LYS A 212 -21.81 -33.29 8.24
N ASN A 213 -21.06 -32.21 8.52
CA ASN A 213 -21.37 -31.22 9.56
C ASN A 213 -21.49 -29.79 9.03
N VAL A 214 -22.23 -29.62 7.93
CA VAL A 214 -22.39 -28.31 7.24
C VAL A 214 -23.24 -27.33 8.06
N ALA A 215 -24.22 -27.82 8.84
CA ALA A 215 -25.23 -26.98 9.50
C ALA A 215 -24.78 -26.35 10.84
N THR A 216 -23.57 -26.64 11.35
CA THR A 216 -23.13 -26.15 12.67
C THR A 216 -22.51 -24.74 12.58
N SER A 217 -22.80 -23.87 13.56
CA SER A 217 -22.24 -22.50 13.66
C SER A 217 -20.78 -22.51 14.09
N SER A 218 -19.89 -22.92 13.19
CA SER A 218 -18.45 -23.12 13.43
C SER A 218 -17.59 -21.98 12.87
N PHE A 219 -16.30 -21.99 13.23
CA PHE A 219 -15.32 -21.01 12.77
C PHE A 219 -15.21 -20.99 11.24
N GLU A 220 -15.01 -22.16 10.63
CA GLU A 220 -14.76 -22.29 9.19
C GLU A 220 -15.99 -21.89 8.36
N ASN A 221 -17.20 -22.22 8.81
CA ASN A 221 -18.44 -21.82 8.14
C ASN A 221 -18.66 -20.29 8.22
N LYS A 222 -18.32 -19.68 9.36
CA LYS A 222 -18.38 -18.22 9.51
C LYS A 222 -17.33 -17.52 8.65
N PHE A 223 -16.11 -18.05 8.59
CA PHE A 223 -15.04 -17.45 7.78
C PHE A 223 -15.36 -17.57 6.29
N ASP A 224 -15.77 -18.75 5.83
CA ASP A 224 -16.23 -19.00 4.46
C ASP A 224 -17.35 -18.02 4.06
N LYS A 225 -18.38 -17.87 4.90
CA LYS A 225 -19.47 -16.92 4.65
C LYS A 225 -19.01 -15.47 4.56
N LEU A 226 -18.06 -15.05 5.41
CA LEU A 226 -17.48 -13.70 5.33
C LEU A 226 -16.67 -13.50 4.03
N MET A 227 -15.91 -14.51 3.60
CA MET A 227 -15.17 -14.44 2.34
C MET A 227 -16.13 -14.34 1.14
N GLN A 228 -17.22 -15.11 1.14
CA GLN A 228 -18.29 -14.99 0.14
C GLN A 228 -18.90 -13.58 0.15
N TRP A 229 -19.31 -13.05 1.31
CA TRP A 229 -19.84 -11.69 1.41
C TRP A 229 -18.86 -10.60 0.96
N SER A 230 -17.56 -10.84 1.12
CA SER A 230 -16.51 -9.93 0.65
C SER A 230 -16.35 -9.93 -0.87
N ASN A 231 -16.79 -11.01 -1.54
CA ASN A 231 -16.66 -11.23 -2.98
C ASN A 231 -18.04 -11.45 -3.65
N TYR A 232 -19.03 -10.63 -3.33
CA TYR A 232 -20.36 -10.68 -3.97
C TYR A 232 -21.05 -12.06 -3.94
N ASN A 233 -20.83 -12.84 -2.88
CA ASN A 233 -21.30 -14.21 -2.67
C ASN A 233 -20.73 -15.25 -3.64
N GLU A 234 -19.65 -14.94 -4.34
CA GLU A 234 -18.90 -15.93 -5.10
C GLU A 234 -18.17 -16.91 -4.18
N THR A 235 -18.13 -18.18 -4.60
CA THR A 235 -17.42 -19.26 -3.87
C THR A 235 -16.08 -19.63 -4.53
N ASN A 236 -15.84 -19.17 -5.76
CA ASN A 236 -14.60 -19.37 -6.48
C ASN A 236 -13.81 -18.07 -6.48
N GLY A 237 -12.60 -18.12 -5.93
CA GLY A 237 -11.76 -16.97 -5.73
C GLY A 237 -12.06 -16.22 -4.44
N ILE A 238 -11.02 -15.57 -3.94
CA ILE A 238 -11.09 -14.61 -2.84
C ILE A 238 -10.47 -13.29 -3.30
N ILE A 239 -10.96 -12.19 -2.73
CA ILE A 239 -10.51 -10.83 -3.10
C ILE A 239 -9.02 -10.61 -2.80
N ILE A 240 -8.36 -9.81 -3.64
CA ILE A 240 -6.91 -9.52 -3.54
C ILE A 240 -6.69 -8.16 -2.86
N GLY A 241 -5.75 -8.11 -1.91
CA GLY A 241 -5.40 -6.91 -1.15
C GLY A 241 -5.54 -7.11 0.37
N PRO A 242 -6.74 -7.48 0.86
CA PRO A 242 -7.03 -7.67 2.28
C PRO A 242 -6.10 -8.65 3.03
N GLU A 243 -5.74 -8.31 4.28
CA GLU A 243 -5.00 -9.19 5.18
C GLU A 243 -5.78 -10.48 5.50
N THR A 244 -7.09 -10.35 5.66
CA THR A 244 -8.03 -11.48 5.84
C THR A 244 -7.92 -12.53 4.74
N SER A 245 -7.88 -12.13 3.46
CA SER A 245 -7.69 -13.05 2.33
C SER A 245 -6.35 -13.80 2.41
N ARG A 246 -5.27 -13.11 2.81
CA ARG A 246 -3.95 -13.74 2.99
C ARG A 246 -3.97 -14.80 4.09
N ILE A 247 -4.65 -14.51 5.20
CA ILE A 247 -4.81 -15.44 6.32
C ILE A 247 -5.65 -16.64 5.91
N PHE A 248 -6.72 -16.42 5.15
CA PHE A 248 -7.57 -17.49 4.63
C PHE A 248 -6.76 -18.47 3.77
N ALA A 249 -5.97 -17.95 2.84
CA ALA A 249 -5.05 -18.74 2.01
C ALA A 249 -4.00 -19.47 2.86
N GLU A 250 -3.42 -18.79 3.86
CA GLU A 250 -2.38 -19.35 4.74
C GLU A 250 -2.87 -20.58 5.50
N ILE A 251 -4.11 -20.57 6.02
CA ILE A 251 -4.69 -21.73 6.72
C ILE A 251 -4.80 -22.94 5.78
N ILE A 252 -5.24 -22.72 4.53
CA ILE A 252 -5.40 -23.78 3.53
C ILE A 252 -4.03 -24.34 3.13
N LEU A 253 -3.08 -23.47 2.78
CA LEU A 253 -1.74 -23.86 2.33
C LEU A 253 -0.97 -24.61 3.43
N GLN A 254 -1.10 -24.20 4.70
CA GLN A 254 -0.47 -24.95 5.79
C GLN A 254 -1.05 -26.36 5.97
N ARG A 255 -2.35 -26.57 5.72
CA ARG A 255 -2.91 -27.93 5.73
C ARG A 255 -2.32 -28.79 4.62
N ILE A 256 -2.23 -28.24 3.40
CA ILE A 256 -1.64 -28.92 2.25
C ILE A 256 -0.20 -29.36 2.57
N GLU A 257 0.60 -28.47 3.14
CA GLU A 257 1.96 -28.77 3.58
C GLU A 257 2.02 -29.94 4.58
N GLN A 258 1.16 -29.93 5.60
CA GLN A 258 1.10 -31.02 6.58
C GLN A 258 0.77 -32.36 5.93
N ASN A 259 -0.20 -32.37 5.02
CA ASN A 259 -0.63 -33.58 4.32
C ASN A 259 0.52 -34.15 3.46
N VAL A 260 1.22 -33.28 2.71
CA VAL A 260 2.37 -33.69 1.88
C VAL A 260 3.52 -34.21 2.75
N ILE A 261 3.88 -33.51 3.83
CA ILE A 261 4.97 -33.93 4.72
C ILE A 261 4.65 -35.29 5.36
N THR A 262 3.40 -35.52 5.76
CA THR A 262 2.96 -36.81 6.33
C THR A 262 3.12 -37.93 5.31
N LYS A 263 2.60 -37.74 4.08
CA LYS A 263 2.73 -38.71 2.98
C LYS A 263 4.19 -39.03 2.62
N LEU A 264 5.08 -38.04 2.66
CA LEU A 264 6.51 -38.23 2.40
C LEU A 264 7.20 -39.01 3.53
N ASN A 265 6.84 -38.73 4.78
CA ASN A 265 7.35 -39.47 5.93
C ASN A 265 6.94 -40.95 5.89
N ASP A 266 5.71 -41.27 5.44
CA ASP A 266 5.22 -42.65 5.30
C ASP A 266 6.06 -43.48 4.33
N VAL A 267 6.61 -42.85 3.29
CA VAL A 267 7.56 -43.47 2.34
C VAL A 267 9.04 -43.25 2.74
N LYS A 268 9.29 -42.97 4.01
CA LYS A 268 10.62 -42.78 4.63
C LYS A 268 11.45 -41.62 4.07
N ILE A 269 10.84 -40.65 3.41
CA ILE A 269 11.48 -39.41 2.96
C ILE A 269 11.28 -38.36 4.04
N ARG A 270 12.33 -38.04 4.81
CA ARG A 270 12.23 -37.21 6.01
C ARG A 270 12.69 -35.77 5.77
N ILE A 271 11.85 -34.81 6.18
CA ILE A 271 12.20 -33.40 6.23
C ILE A 271 13.38 -33.16 7.18
N ASP A 272 14.22 -32.18 6.86
CA ASP A 272 15.47 -31.83 7.55
C ASP A 272 16.53 -32.95 7.58
N ARG A 273 16.29 -34.10 6.96
CA ARG A 273 17.29 -35.14 6.69
C ARG A 273 17.59 -35.20 5.19
N ASP A 274 16.60 -35.60 4.41
CA ASP A 274 16.74 -35.90 2.97
C ASP A 274 16.49 -34.64 2.11
N TYR A 275 15.62 -33.76 2.60
CA TYR A 275 15.28 -32.49 1.98
C TYR A 275 14.95 -31.43 3.04
N ALA A 276 14.92 -30.16 2.63
CA ALA A 276 14.28 -29.10 3.40
C ALA A 276 13.31 -28.35 2.49
N ILE A 277 12.26 -27.77 3.07
CA ILE A 277 11.29 -26.98 2.32
C ILE A 277 10.93 -25.70 3.07
N CYS A 278 10.75 -24.62 2.35
CA CYS A 278 10.21 -23.36 2.85
C CYS A 278 9.14 -22.84 1.90
N ARG A 279 8.10 -22.19 2.43
CA ARG A 279 7.11 -21.45 1.62
C ARG A 279 7.04 -19.99 2.04
N TYR A 280 7.17 -19.09 1.08
CA TYR A 280 6.87 -17.68 1.25
C TYR A 280 5.62 -17.35 0.44
N VAL A 281 4.48 -17.17 1.12
CA VAL A 281 3.19 -16.88 0.47
C VAL A 281 2.80 -18.00 -0.51
N ASP A 282 2.92 -17.83 -1.82
CA ASP A 282 2.65 -18.83 -2.84
C ASP A 282 3.92 -19.49 -3.41
N ASP A 283 5.11 -19.00 -3.06
CA ASP A 283 6.40 -19.51 -3.53
C ASP A 283 6.95 -20.62 -2.63
N TYR A 284 7.22 -21.79 -3.20
CA TYR A 284 7.86 -22.92 -2.53
C TYR A 284 9.34 -23.07 -2.94
N PHE A 285 10.17 -23.39 -1.96
CA PHE A 285 11.61 -23.61 -2.09
C PHE A 285 11.96 -25.01 -1.55
N VAL A 286 12.28 -25.95 -2.43
CA VAL A 286 12.64 -27.33 -2.07
C VAL A 286 14.15 -27.52 -2.22
N PHE A 287 14.84 -27.63 -1.10
CA PHE A 287 16.28 -27.89 -1.02
C PHE A 287 16.55 -29.40 -0.93
N SER A 288 17.44 -29.91 -1.78
CA SER A 288 17.80 -31.33 -1.81
C SER A 288 19.20 -31.54 -2.40
N ASN A 289 19.70 -32.77 -2.36
CA ASN A 289 20.93 -33.16 -3.10
C ASN A 289 20.61 -33.86 -4.43
N ASP A 290 19.34 -34.10 -4.74
CA ASP A 290 18.89 -34.72 -5.98
C ASP A 290 17.62 -34.06 -6.54
N PHE A 291 17.68 -33.62 -7.81
CA PHE A 291 16.51 -33.09 -8.50
C PHE A 291 15.44 -34.17 -8.69
N LYS A 292 15.76 -35.46 -8.77
CA LYS A 292 14.71 -36.50 -8.83
C LYS A 292 13.87 -36.49 -7.55
N LEU A 293 14.53 -36.40 -6.38
CA LEU A 293 13.84 -36.25 -5.10
C LEU A 293 13.03 -34.95 -5.03
N ALA A 294 13.61 -33.82 -5.45
CA ALA A 294 12.91 -32.54 -5.48
C ALA A 294 11.64 -32.59 -6.36
N ASN A 295 11.73 -33.21 -7.55
CA ASN A 295 10.58 -33.37 -8.44
C ASN A 295 9.53 -34.35 -7.86
N LYS A 296 9.96 -35.40 -7.14
CA LYS A 296 9.04 -36.30 -6.42
C LYS A 296 8.26 -35.54 -5.33
N ILE A 297 8.92 -34.64 -4.60
CA ILE A 297 8.29 -33.76 -3.62
C ILE A 297 7.32 -32.80 -4.32
N LYS A 298 7.74 -32.13 -5.40
CA LYS A 298 6.86 -31.27 -6.21
C LYS A 298 5.62 -32.03 -6.67
N ALA A 299 5.76 -33.25 -7.17
CA ALA A 299 4.62 -34.08 -7.62
C ALA A 299 3.64 -34.41 -6.47
N ALA A 300 4.12 -34.58 -5.24
CA ALA A 300 3.26 -34.72 -4.08
C ALA A 300 2.48 -33.42 -3.78
N PHE A 301 3.13 -32.26 -3.92
CA PHE A 301 2.45 -30.95 -3.83
C PHE A 301 1.41 -30.75 -4.93
N VAL A 302 1.71 -31.11 -6.19
CA VAL A 302 0.74 -31.02 -7.31
C VAL A 302 -0.55 -31.75 -6.96
N LYS A 303 -0.44 -33.03 -6.58
CA LYS A 303 -1.60 -33.87 -6.24
C LYS A 303 -2.41 -33.31 -5.07
N GLU A 304 -1.74 -32.80 -4.04
CA GLU A 304 -2.44 -32.25 -2.88
C GLU A 304 -3.07 -30.87 -3.19
N LEU A 305 -2.41 -30.02 -3.96
CA LEU A 305 -2.97 -28.74 -4.42
C LEU A 305 -4.22 -28.97 -5.27
N GLU A 306 -4.20 -29.93 -6.19
CA GLU A 306 -5.36 -30.29 -7.03
C GLU A 306 -6.57 -30.71 -6.19
N TYR A 307 -6.36 -31.44 -5.09
CA TYR A 307 -7.44 -31.80 -4.16
C TYR A 307 -8.16 -30.57 -3.56
N TYR A 308 -7.41 -29.48 -3.36
CA TYR A 308 -7.91 -28.18 -2.91
C TYR A 308 -8.30 -27.24 -4.06
N LYS A 309 -8.35 -27.75 -5.31
CA LYS A 309 -8.63 -26.99 -6.56
C LYS A 309 -7.59 -25.91 -6.90
N LEU A 310 -6.36 -26.10 -6.44
CA LEU A 310 -5.22 -25.25 -6.76
C LEU A 310 -4.30 -25.97 -7.75
N SER A 311 -3.50 -25.20 -8.50
CA SER A 311 -2.52 -25.73 -9.44
C SER A 311 -1.17 -25.02 -9.30
N ILE A 312 -0.11 -25.64 -9.81
CA ILE A 312 1.22 -25.04 -9.87
C ILE A 312 1.40 -24.34 -11.21
N ASN A 313 2.16 -23.26 -11.22
CA ASN A 313 2.59 -22.64 -12.46
C ASN A 313 3.90 -23.28 -12.95
N ASP A 314 3.80 -24.23 -13.88
CA ASP A 314 4.97 -24.93 -14.40
C ASP A 314 5.97 -24.01 -15.12
N SER A 315 5.49 -22.94 -15.78
CA SER A 315 6.34 -21.97 -16.49
C SER A 315 7.35 -21.24 -15.59
N LYS A 316 7.10 -21.17 -14.28
CA LYS A 316 7.97 -20.53 -13.28
C LYS A 316 8.71 -21.52 -12.40
N THR A 317 8.67 -22.80 -12.76
CA THR A 317 9.46 -23.81 -12.05
C THR A 317 10.93 -23.67 -12.41
N GLU A 318 11.78 -23.44 -11.41
CA GLU A 318 13.21 -23.21 -11.61
C GLU A 318 14.05 -24.24 -10.86
N LYS A 319 15.11 -24.72 -11.52
CA LYS A 319 16.10 -25.64 -10.95
C LYS A 319 17.43 -24.90 -10.83
N ILE A 320 17.88 -24.69 -9.60
CA ILE A 320 19.07 -23.92 -9.28
C ILE A 320 20.10 -24.84 -8.62
N LYS A 321 21.37 -24.71 -9.00
CA LYS A 321 22.51 -25.37 -8.34
C LYS A 321 23.27 -24.32 -7.52
N VAL A 322 24.00 -24.76 -6.50
CA VAL A 322 24.84 -23.84 -5.70
C VAL A 322 25.89 -23.12 -6.57
N PRO A 323 26.21 -21.84 -6.30
CA PRO A 323 25.60 -20.99 -5.26
C PRO A 323 24.17 -20.55 -5.62
N PHE A 324 23.29 -20.49 -4.61
CA PHE A 324 21.87 -20.13 -4.78
C PHE A 324 21.67 -18.59 -4.83
N ILE A 325 22.38 -17.92 -5.73
CA ILE A 325 22.27 -16.48 -5.95
C ILE A 325 21.51 -16.19 -7.25
N THR A 326 20.71 -15.11 -7.25
CA THR A 326 19.93 -14.67 -8.41
C THR A 326 20.55 -13.41 -9.04
N GLY A 327 20.29 -13.18 -10.33
CA GLY A 327 20.66 -11.93 -11.00
C GLY A 327 20.10 -10.69 -10.28
N ILE A 328 18.88 -10.79 -9.75
CA ILE A 328 18.25 -9.73 -8.94
C ILE A 328 19.10 -9.40 -7.71
N THR A 329 19.58 -10.42 -6.97
CA THR A 329 20.45 -10.22 -5.80
C THR A 329 21.75 -9.52 -6.17
N ILE A 330 22.41 -9.95 -7.24
CA ILE A 330 23.68 -9.36 -7.70
C ILE A 330 23.47 -7.90 -8.15
N ALA A 331 22.44 -7.65 -8.96
CA ALA A 331 22.09 -6.31 -9.42
C ALA A 331 21.82 -5.36 -8.25
N ARG A 332 21.08 -5.80 -7.22
CA ARG A 332 20.81 -4.99 -6.02
C ARG A 332 22.08 -4.54 -5.32
N ILE A 333 23.04 -5.46 -5.12
CA ILE A 333 24.33 -5.15 -4.48
C ILE A 333 25.14 -4.15 -5.32
N GLU A 334 25.25 -4.40 -6.63
CA GLU A 334 25.99 -3.52 -7.55
C GLU A 334 25.37 -2.11 -7.64
N LEU A 335 24.03 -2.02 -7.73
CA LEU A 335 23.29 -0.76 -7.76
C LEU A 335 23.43 0.02 -6.45
N GLU A 336 23.29 -0.64 -5.31
CA GLU A 336 23.42 0.00 -3.99
C GLU A 336 24.82 0.60 -3.80
N ARG A 337 25.86 -0.18 -4.11
CA ARG A 337 27.24 0.31 -4.04
C ARG A 337 27.44 1.52 -4.96
N ARG A 338 27.04 1.42 -6.23
CA ARG A 338 27.23 2.48 -7.23
C ARG A 338 26.50 3.76 -6.87
N LEU A 339 25.26 3.66 -6.38
CA LEU A 339 24.46 4.80 -5.94
C LEU A 339 25.04 5.47 -4.70
N ASN A 340 25.45 4.69 -3.69
CA ASN A 340 26.03 5.26 -2.47
C ASN A 340 27.34 6.00 -2.79
N GLU A 341 28.23 5.40 -3.60
CA GLU A 341 29.45 6.04 -4.08
C GLU A 341 29.15 7.34 -4.84
N PHE A 342 28.14 7.32 -5.72
CA PHE A 342 27.75 8.50 -6.48
C PHE A 342 27.22 9.62 -5.59
N LEU A 343 26.22 9.33 -4.75
CA LEU A 343 25.56 10.34 -3.91
C LEU A 343 26.51 10.92 -2.87
N ASN A 344 27.35 10.08 -2.23
CA ASN A 344 28.34 10.53 -1.26
C ASN A 344 29.46 11.37 -1.90
N SER A 345 29.65 11.28 -3.21
CA SER A 345 30.70 12.06 -3.89
C SER A 345 30.43 13.56 -3.86
N PHE A 346 29.17 14.00 -3.72
CA PHE A 346 28.78 15.41 -3.74
C PHE A 346 27.83 15.88 -2.62
N MET A 347 27.22 14.98 -1.87
CA MET A 347 26.46 15.30 -0.65
C MET A 347 26.77 14.27 0.42
N ASP A 348 27.50 14.66 1.47
CA ASP A 348 27.77 13.76 2.59
C ASP A 348 27.51 14.38 3.95
N GLU A 349 27.33 13.54 4.97
CA GLU A 349 27.18 13.97 6.35
C GLU A 349 28.44 13.59 7.13
N VAL A 350 29.08 14.59 7.74
CA VAL A 350 30.30 14.43 8.51
C VAL A 350 29.98 14.76 9.97
N GLU A 351 30.50 13.95 10.91
CA GLU A 351 30.41 14.26 12.33
C GLU A 351 31.55 15.21 12.70
N THR A 352 31.19 16.43 13.10
CA THR A 352 32.09 17.44 13.66
C THR A 352 31.78 17.61 15.15
N LYS A 353 32.70 18.21 15.89
CA LYS A 353 32.46 18.63 17.27
C LYS A 353 32.28 20.14 17.27
N ASP A 354 31.25 20.62 17.93
CA ASP A 354 31.11 22.06 18.19
C ASP A 354 32.13 22.53 19.23
N GLU A 355 32.20 23.84 19.45
CA GLU A 355 33.13 24.47 20.40
C GLU A 355 32.94 23.96 21.85
N ASP A 356 31.74 23.47 22.18
CA ASP A 356 31.37 22.87 23.46
C ASP A 356 31.64 21.36 23.55
N GLY A 357 32.16 20.75 22.48
CA GLY A 357 32.52 19.33 22.40
C GLY A 357 31.35 18.37 22.12
N ASN A 358 30.14 18.87 21.86
CA ASN A 358 29.02 18.07 21.40
C ASN A 358 29.19 17.69 19.92
N SER A 359 28.81 16.46 19.58
CA SER A 359 28.82 16.01 18.19
C SER A 359 27.69 16.63 17.39
N ARG A 360 28.03 17.42 16.37
CA ARG A 360 27.11 17.95 15.35
C ARG A 360 27.30 17.21 14.04
N LYS A 361 26.22 17.03 13.30
CA LYS A 361 26.23 16.38 11.98
C LYS A 361 26.12 17.44 10.90
N GLU A 362 27.27 17.82 10.34
CA GLU A 362 27.35 18.79 9.27
C GLU A 362 27.14 18.10 7.92
N VAL A 363 26.43 18.79 7.03
CA VAL A 363 26.33 18.38 5.63
C VAL A 363 27.48 19.02 4.89
N VAL A 364 28.17 18.28 4.03
CA VAL A 364 29.21 18.79 3.13
C VAL A 364 28.69 18.69 1.69
N LEU A 365 28.63 19.84 1.02
CA LEU A 365 28.24 19.96 -0.38
C LEU A 365 29.49 20.17 -1.24
N LYS A 366 29.53 19.53 -2.42
CA LYS A 366 30.55 19.85 -3.44
C LYS A 366 29.91 20.53 -4.63
N THR A 367 30.56 21.58 -5.11
CA THR A 367 30.18 22.25 -6.36
C THR A 367 30.26 21.27 -7.53
N LEU A 368 29.16 21.14 -8.25
CA LEU A 368 29.06 20.28 -9.43
C LEU A 368 28.88 21.13 -10.68
N ASN A 369 29.75 20.89 -11.67
CA ASN A 369 29.64 21.47 -13.00
C ASN A 369 29.10 20.43 -13.98
N ARG A 370 28.28 20.85 -14.95
CA ARG A 370 27.69 19.99 -16.00
C ARG A 370 26.75 18.88 -15.46
N PRO A 371 25.65 19.24 -14.79
CA PRO A 371 24.75 18.27 -14.15
C PRO A 371 24.24 17.18 -15.12
N PHE A 372 23.90 17.54 -16.36
CA PHE A 372 23.41 16.58 -17.36
C PHE A 372 24.42 15.49 -17.76
N GLY A 373 25.71 15.81 -17.84
CA GLY A 373 26.74 14.81 -18.12
C GLY A 373 26.88 13.82 -16.96
N ILE A 374 26.75 14.31 -15.73
CA ILE A 374 26.86 13.53 -14.50
C ILE A 374 25.65 12.58 -14.36
N SER A 375 24.42 13.05 -14.59
CA SER A 375 23.22 12.21 -14.54
C SER A 375 23.26 11.10 -15.60
N ASN A 376 23.64 11.43 -16.84
CA ASN A 376 23.75 10.45 -17.93
C ASN A 376 24.76 9.34 -17.64
N ASN A 377 25.90 9.68 -17.02
CA ASN A 377 26.88 8.68 -16.62
C ASN A 377 26.29 7.68 -15.62
N LEU A 378 25.58 8.16 -14.59
CA LEU A 378 24.90 7.28 -13.66
C LEU A 378 23.82 6.45 -14.36
N ILE A 379 22.97 7.05 -15.19
CA ILE A 379 21.92 6.33 -15.95
C ILE A 379 22.52 5.21 -16.80
N ARG A 380 23.65 5.46 -17.48
CA ARG A 380 24.37 4.44 -18.26
C ARG A 380 24.87 3.30 -17.38
N ASP A 381 25.41 3.60 -16.21
CA ASP A 381 25.89 2.58 -15.26
C ASP A 381 24.72 1.74 -14.73
N LEU A 382 23.60 2.37 -14.37
CA LEU A 382 22.38 1.67 -13.95
C LEU A 382 21.88 0.72 -15.05
N LYS A 383 21.78 1.20 -16.31
CA LYS A 383 21.41 0.38 -17.48
C LYS A 383 22.35 -0.81 -17.65
N SER A 384 23.66 -0.58 -17.53
CA SER A 384 24.68 -1.63 -17.65
C SER A 384 24.50 -2.71 -16.59
N ILE A 385 24.33 -2.33 -15.32
CA ILE A 385 24.13 -3.28 -14.21
C ILE A 385 22.86 -4.12 -14.41
N ILE A 386 21.74 -3.47 -14.79
CA ILE A 386 20.47 -4.16 -15.04
C ILE A 386 20.61 -5.17 -16.17
N LYS A 387 21.18 -4.74 -17.31
CA LYS A 387 21.34 -5.61 -18.48
C LYS A 387 22.32 -6.75 -18.25
N LYS A 388 23.46 -6.48 -17.60
CA LYS A 388 24.50 -7.47 -17.27
C LYS A 388 23.96 -8.62 -16.43
N ASN A 389 23.05 -8.33 -15.50
CA ASN A 389 22.49 -9.32 -14.58
C ASN A 389 21.20 -9.99 -15.10
N ASN A 390 20.74 -9.64 -16.31
CA ASN A 390 19.49 -10.12 -16.91
C ASN A 390 18.28 -9.92 -15.99
N VAL A 391 18.14 -8.69 -15.50
CA VAL A 391 17.09 -8.26 -14.57
C VAL A 391 16.23 -7.19 -15.25
N ASP A 392 14.95 -7.09 -14.90
CA ASP A 392 14.06 -6.04 -15.38
C ASP A 392 14.06 -4.84 -14.42
N TYR A 393 13.69 -3.65 -14.89
CA TYR A 393 13.54 -2.46 -14.01
C TYR A 393 12.59 -2.73 -12.84
N GLU A 394 11.55 -3.54 -13.08
CA GLU A 394 10.55 -3.96 -12.11
C GLU A 394 11.17 -4.62 -10.85
N ASP A 395 12.32 -5.28 -10.95
CA ASP A 395 12.89 -6.00 -9.81
C ASP A 395 13.76 -5.11 -8.90
N VAL A 396 14.15 -3.92 -9.41
CA VAL A 396 15.19 -3.07 -8.79
C VAL A 396 14.75 -1.62 -8.55
N THR A 397 13.88 -1.02 -9.37
CA THR A 397 13.53 0.42 -9.27
C THR A 397 13.05 0.81 -7.89
N GLY A 398 12.13 0.05 -7.28
CA GLY A 398 11.64 0.35 -5.93
C GLY A 398 12.69 0.30 -4.81
N MET A 399 13.80 -0.42 -5.01
CA MET A 399 14.96 -0.41 -4.10
C MET A 399 15.87 0.79 -4.41
N THR A 400 16.22 0.97 -5.68
CA THR A 400 17.05 2.08 -6.19
C THR A 400 16.50 3.45 -5.77
N VAL A 401 15.21 3.70 -5.99
CA VAL A 401 14.52 4.94 -5.58
C VAL A 401 14.49 5.06 -4.05
N SER A 402 14.36 3.95 -3.32
CA SER A 402 14.39 3.98 -1.85
C SER A 402 15.76 4.41 -1.29
N ILE A 403 16.87 4.06 -1.95
CA ILE A 403 18.22 4.48 -1.53
C ILE A 403 18.36 5.99 -1.72
N ILE A 404 17.97 6.49 -2.90
CA ILE A 404 17.95 7.92 -3.20
C ILE A 404 17.10 8.69 -2.18
N ARG A 405 15.86 8.22 -1.94
CA ARG A 405 14.94 8.79 -0.95
C ARG A 405 15.56 8.85 0.43
N ASN A 406 16.15 7.76 0.91
CA ASN A 406 16.76 7.72 2.24
C ASN A 406 17.91 8.73 2.37
N LYS A 407 18.74 8.88 1.33
CA LYS A 407 19.81 9.87 1.31
C LYS A 407 19.26 11.30 1.29
N LEU A 408 18.28 11.60 0.44
CA LEU A 408 17.67 12.92 0.36
C LEU A 408 16.98 13.32 1.67
N VAL A 409 16.18 12.43 2.27
CA VAL A 409 15.57 12.66 3.59
C VAL A 409 16.64 12.97 4.63
N LYS A 410 17.71 12.18 4.66
CA LYS A 410 18.82 12.37 5.61
C LYS A 410 19.49 13.74 5.46
N ILE A 411 19.72 14.20 4.22
CA ILE A 411 20.43 15.44 3.93
C ILE A 411 19.51 16.67 4.05
N LEU A 412 18.35 16.65 3.39
CA LEU A 412 17.46 17.80 3.27
C LEU A 412 16.69 18.13 4.55
N GLU A 413 16.55 17.16 5.47
CA GLU A 413 15.95 17.40 6.78
C GLU A 413 17.00 17.68 7.88
N ASN A 414 18.28 17.75 7.53
CA ASN A 414 19.34 18.04 8.50
C ASN A 414 19.23 19.51 8.96
N GLU A 415 19.14 19.72 10.28
CA GLU A 415 18.99 21.05 10.90
C GLU A 415 20.15 21.98 10.55
N TYR A 416 21.39 21.48 10.48
CA TYR A 416 22.55 22.26 10.06
C TYR A 416 22.33 22.88 8.68
N LEU A 417 21.84 22.10 7.72
CA LEU A 417 21.62 22.55 6.35
C LEU A 417 20.49 23.59 6.26
N LEU A 418 19.41 23.40 7.02
CA LEU A 418 18.26 24.32 7.05
C LEU A 418 18.61 25.70 7.63
N GLU A 419 19.61 25.77 8.51
CA GLU A 419 20.09 27.01 9.12
C GLU A 419 21.06 27.80 8.22
N GLN A 420 21.67 27.15 7.22
CA GLN A 420 22.67 27.77 6.34
C GLN A 420 22.10 28.90 5.49
N GLU A 421 22.98 29.86 5.16
CA GLU A 421 22.69 30.97 4.27
C GLU A 421 22.67 30.55 2.79
N ALA A 422 22.04 31.38 1.96
CA ALA A 422 21.87 31.14 0.53
C ALA A 422 23.20 30.83 -0.20
N ASP A 423 24.29 31.49 0.19
CA ASP A 423 25.62 31.31 -0.40
C ASP A 423 26.20 29.92 -0.20
N TYR A 424 25.90 29.27 0.93
CA TYR A 424 26.28 27.89 1.17
C TYR A 424 25.37 26.93 0.39
N LEU A 425 24.07 27.25 0.35
CA LEU A 425 23.06 26.43 -0.32
C LEU A 425 23.17 26.46 -1.85
N LYS A 426 23.88 27.41 -2.45
CA LYS A 426 24.05 27.50 -3.91
C LYS A 426 24.54 26.19 -4.55
N ASP A 427 25.33 25.40 -3.82
CA ASP A 427 25.91 24.15 -4.29
C ASP A 427 24.94 22.96 -4.22
N ILE A 428 23.75 23.11 -3.61
CA ILE A 428 22.76 22.03 -3.50
C ILE A 428 21.87 21.89 -4.73
N GLY A 429 21.70 22.96 -5.52
CA GLY A 429 20.78 22.97 -6.65
C GLY A 429 21.12 21.92 -7.70
N ASN A 430 22.37 21.88 -8.17
CA ASN A 430 22.82 20.91 -9.17
C ASN A 430 22.72 19.45 -8.69
N PRO A 431 23.16 19.08 -7.47
CA PRO A 431 22.88 17.79 -6.85
C PRO A 431 21.40 17.35 -6.94
N ILE A 432 20.46 18.23 -6.54
CA ILE A 432 19.03 17.92 -6.59
C ILE A 432 18.56 17.72 -8.03
N LEU A 433 18.97 18.59 -8.97
CA LEU A 433 18.61 18.46 -10.38
C LEU A 433 19.12 17.17 -11.02
N ILE A 434 20.36 16.75 -10.70
CA ILE A 434 20.95 15.48 -11.15
C ILE A 434 20.13 14.31 -10.63
N ILE A 435 19.79 14.33 -9.35
CA ILE A 435 19.02 13.27 -8.72
C ILE A 435 17.61 13.19 -9.32
N LEU A 436 16.95 14.32 -9.54
CA LEU A 436 15.64 14.38 -10.21
C LEU A 436 15.70 13.80 -11.62
N ASP A 437 16.76 14.08 -12.38
CA ASP A 437 16.94 13.54 -13.73
C ASP A 437 17.04 12.00 -13.73
N VAL A 438 17.82 11.44 -12.81
CA VAL A 438 17.93 9.98 -12.63
C VAL A 438 16.62 9.38 -12.12
N LEU A 439 15.94 10.07 -11.20
CA LEU A 439 14.65 9.63 -10.65
C LEU A 439 13.58 9.56 -11.73
N PHE A 440 13.36 10.63 -12.50
CA PHE A 440 12.36 10.62 -13.57
C PHE A 440 12.71 9.62 -14.67
N PHE A 441 14.00 9.42 -14.99
CA PHE A 441 14.40 8.31 -15.87
C PHE A 441 13.93 6.95 -15.32
N LEU A 442 14.18 6.66 -14.04
CA LEU A 442 13.77 5.39 -13.42
C LEU A 442 12.25 5.22 -13.38
N ILE A 443 11.51 6.28 -13.07
CA ILE A 443 10.04 6.26 -12.98
C ILE A 443 9.41 6.08 -14.37
N SER A 444 9.99 6.67 -15.42
CA SER A 444 9.55 6.43 -16.80
C SER A 444 9.81 4.99 -17.26
N MET A 445 10.75 4.27 -16.65
CA MET A 445 11.00 2.85 -16.93
C MET A 445 10.12 1.91 -16.08
N ASP A 446 9.79 2.29 -14.84
CA ASP A 446 8.91 1.55 -13.94
C ASP A 446 8.08 2.51 -13.07
N SER A 447 6.82 2.67 -13.46
CA SER A 447 5.85 3.59 -12.85
C SER A 447 4.93 2.95 -11.83
N ARG A 448 5.15 1.68 -11.42
CA ARG A 448 4.29 0.93 -10.48
C ARG A 448 4.06 1.67 -9.14
N PRO A 449 3.04 1.29 -8.33
CA PRO A 449 2.59 2.08 -7.19
C PRO A 449 3.67 2.37 -6.15
N ARG A 450 4.58 1.41 -5.92
CA ARG A 450 5.70 1.61 -5.00
C ARG A 450 6.64 2.72 -5.48
N ALA A 451 6.95 2.75 -6.77
CA ALA A 451 7.87 3.73 -7.34
C ALA A 451 7.25 5.14 -7.29
N THR A 452 5.98 5.28 -7.66
CA THR A 452 5.27 6.58 -7.61
C THR A 452 5.07 7.10 -6.19
N VAL A 453 4.75 6.24 -5.21
CA VAL A 453 4.68 6.66 -3.79
C VAL A 453 6.05 7.15 -3.28
N LEU A 454 7.14 6.47 -3.65
CA LEU A 454 8.49 6.90 -3.28
C LEU A 454 8.87 8.22 -3.97
N LEU A 455 8.49 8.42 -5.23
CA LEU A 455 8.67 9.69 -5.93
C LEU A 455 7.92 10.81 -5.22
N THR A 456 6.64 10.62 -4.88
CA THR A 456 5.84 11.63 -4.16
C THR A 456 6.47 11.96 -2.81
N GLN A 457 7.05 10.98 -2.09
CA GLN A 457 7.82 11.25 -0.87
C GLN A 457 9.03 12.13 -1.10
N ILE A 458 9.84 11.80 -2.11
CA ILE A 458 11.02 12.60 -2.46
C ILE A 458 10.58 14.04 -2.78
N ASN A 459 9.53 14.20 -3.57
CA ASN A 459 9.02 15.52 -3.94
C ASN A 459 8.54 16.31 -2.72
N VAL A 460 7.81 15.69 -1.79
CA VAL A 460 7.38 16.36 -0.55
C VAL A 460 8.56 16.82 0.30
N VAL A 461 9.61 15.99 0.40
CA VAL A 461 10.84 16.35 1.13
C VAL A 461 11.55 17.52 0.46
N ILE A 462 11.68 17.50 -0.88
CA ILE A 462 12.30 18.59 -1.63
C ILE A 462 11.47 19.87 -1.51
N THR A 463 10.16 19.83 -1.77
CA THR A 463 9.27 20.99 -1.67
C THR A 463 9.29 21.59 -0.28
N ARG A 464 9.36 20.77 0.78
CA ARG A 464 9.54 21.27 2.13
C ARG A 464 10.87 21.98 2.31
N PHE A 465 11.98 21.37 1.88
CA PHE A 465 13.29 21.99 1.95
C PHE A 465 13.28 23.35 1.22
N LEU A 466 12.66 23.44 0.04
CA LEU A 466 12.53 24.70 -0.70
C LEU A 466 11.69 25.76 0.03
N LYS A 467 10.71 25.34 0.85
CA LYS A 467 9.84 26.24 1.62
C LYS A 467 10.50 26.80 2.87
N TYR A 468 11.33 26.00 3.56
CA TYR A 468 11.86 26.34 4.90
C TYR A 468 13.35 26.65 4.94
N SER A 469 14.12 26.34 3.88
CA SER A 469 15.52 26.75 3.78
C SER A 469 15.66 28.17 3.22
N LYS A 470 16.85 28.75 3.36
CA LYS A 470 17.21 30.06 2.80
C LYS A 470 17.75 29.96 1.35
N ILE A 471 17.34 28.92 0.60
CA ILE A 471 17.79 28.74 -0.79
C ILE A 471 17.32 29.91 -1.67
N ASP A 472 18.15 30.29 -2.64
CA ASP A 472 17.82 31.33 -3.60
C ASP A 472 16.54 31.03 -4.40
N ALA A 473 15.77 32.07 -4.70
CA ALA A 473 14.48 31.98 -5.37
C ALA A 473 14.58 31.42 -6.80
N GLU A 474 15.62 31.77 -7.56
CA GLU A 474 15.81 31.22 -8.92
C GLU A 474 16.15 29.74 -8.85
N GLN A 475 17.00 29.33 -7.91
CA GLN A 475 17.28 27.90 -7.70
C GLN A 475 16.03 27.12 -7.30
N SER A 476 15.23 27.66 -6.37
CA SER A 476 13.96 27.07 -5.95
C SER A 476 13.00 26.91 -7.13
N ARG A 477 12.90 27.93 -8.00
CA ARG A 477 12.08 27.91 -9.21
C ARG A 477 12.57 26.86 -10.22
N LEU A 478 13.88 26.74 -10.43
CA LEU A 478 14.48 25.75 -11.34
C LEU A 478 14.20 24.32 -10.88
N ILE A 479 14.40 24.02 -9.59
CA ILE A 479 14.12 22.71 -9.00
C ILE A 479 12.62 22.39 -9.13
N SER A 480 11.77 23.34 -8.73
CA SER A 480 10.31 23.15 -8.79
C SER A 480 9.82 22.93 -10.22
N LYS A 481 10.36 23.65 -11.19
CA LYS A 481 10.05 23.45 -12.61
C LYS A 481 10.48 22.07 -13.10
N LYS A 482 11.68 21.59 -12.72
CA LYS A 482 12.14 20.23 -13.10
C LYS A 482 11.23 19.15 -12.50
N ILE A 483 10.73 19.34 -11.27
CA ILE A 483 9.73 18.44 -10.67
C ILE A 483 8.43 18.49 -11.45
N PHE A 484 7.91 19.69 -11.74
CA PHE A 484 6.67 19.87 -12.49
C PHE A 484 6.73 19.22 -13.88
N ASP A 485 7.76 19.53 -14.67
CA ASP A 485 7.96 18.99 -16.02
C ASP A 485 8.06 17.45 -15.98
N GLY A 486 8.84 16.89 -15.05
CA GLY A 486 8.96 15.45 -14.91
C GLY A 486 7.66 14.75 -14.47
N LEU A 487 6.88 15.37 -13.57
CA LEU A 487 5.57 14.86 -13.17
C LEU A 487 4.58 14.88 -14.32
N ARG A 488 4.55 15.98 -15.09
CA ARG A 488 3.70 16.11 -16.29
C ARG A 488 4.05 15.06 -17.33
N ASP A 489 5.33 14.92 -17.66
CA ASP A 489 5.79 13.96 -18.67
C ASP A 489 5.50 12.50 -18.24
N THR A 490 5.65 12.18 -16.95
CA THR A 490 5.28 10.87 -16.41
C THR A 490 3.76 10.64 -16.49
N LEU A 491 2.96 11.65 -16.20
CA LEU A 491 1.50 11.57 -16.29
C LEU A 491 1.02 11.40 -17.73
N ASP A 492 1.65 12.08 -18.70
CA ASP A 492 1.38 11.89 -20.13
C ASP A 492 1.70 10.46 -20.59
N ILE A 493 2.80 9.87 -20.10
CA ILE A 493 3.12 8.47 -20.40
C ILE A 493 2.03 7.54 -19.83
N LEU A 494 1.59 7.79 -18.60
CA LEU A 494 0.58 6.97 -17.92
C LEU A 494 -0.85 7.14 -18.47
N SER A 495 -1.19 8.30 -19.05
CA SER A 495 -2.53 8.57 -19.57
C SER A 495 -2.79 7.95 -20.95
N ARG A 496 -1.74 7.51 -21.68
CA ARG A 496 -1.84 6.89 -23.00
C ARG A 496 -2.64 5.58 -23.02
N ASP A 497 -2.71 4.86 -21.90
CA ASP A 497 -3.42 3.58 -21.77
C ASP A 497 -4.94 3.74 -21.53
N SER A 498 -5.53 4.93 -21.74
CA SER A 498 -6.97 5.24 -21.61
C SER A 498 -7.59 5.01 -20.22
N LYS A 499 -6.78 4.65 -19.21
CA LYS A 499 -7.22 4.48 -17.83
C LYS A 499 -6.31 5.27 -16.90
N THR A 500 -6.88 6.19 -16.12
CA THR A 500 -6.12 6.85 -15.05
C THR A 500 -5.87 5.84 -13.93
N HIS A 501 -4.69 5.25 -13.90
CA HIS A 501 -4.30 4.26 -12.91
C HIS A 501 -3.97 4.90 -11.54
N LEU A 502 -3.89 4.08 -10.49
CA LEU A 502 -3.53 4.49 -9.13
C LEU A 502 -2.23 5.32 -9.09
N GLU A 503 -1.29 4.94 -9.95
CA GLU A 503 0.01 5.53 -10.15
C GLU A 503 -0.13 7.02 -10.49
N SER A 504 -0.98 7.35 -11.45
CA SER A 504 -1.30 8.72 -11.86
C SER A 504 -1.88 9.53 -10.69
N LEU A 505 -2.76 8.91 -9.89
CA LEU A 505 -3.38 9.56 -8.73
C LEU A 505 -2.35 9.98 -7.66
N ASN A 506 -1.30 9.19 -7.46
CA ASN A 506 -0.22 9.54 -6.53
C ASN A 506 0.59 10.76 -7.01
N LEU A 507 0.69 10.96 -8.33
CA LEU A 507 1.37 12.11 -8.92
C LEU A 507 0.51 13.38 -8.79
N PHE A 508 -0.81 13.31 -8.93
CA PHE A 508 -1.71 14.43 -8.61
C PHE A 508 -1.54 14.92 -7.17
N VAL A 509 -1.40 14.00 -6.22
CA VAL A 509 -1.13 14.35 -4.81
C VAL A 509 0.22 15.06 -4.66
N SER A 510 1.23 14.66 -5.43
CA SER A 510 2.52 15.36 -5.47
C SER A 510 2.40 16.78 -6.03
N LEU A 511 1.56 16.99 -7.04
CA LEU A 511 1.33 18.31 -7.64
C LEU A 511 0.64 19.27 -6.66
N VAL A 512 -0.30 18.78 -5.84
CA VAL A 512 -0.93 19.61 -4.77
C VAL A 512 0.12 20.16 -3.81
N ASN A 513 1.11 19.35 -3.45
CA ASN A 513 2.19 19.80 -2.57
C ASN A 513 3.10 20.80 -3.28
N LEU A 514 3.49 20.51 -4.52
CA LEU A 514 4.34 21.39 -5.33
C LEU A 514 3.70 22.77 -5.56
N ASN A 515 2.39 22.82 -5.78
CA ASN A 515 1.61 24.05 -6.01
C ASN A 515 1.77 25.09 -4.89
N LYS A 516 2.18 24.67 -3.68
CA LYS A 516 2.39 25.55 -2.53
C LYS A 516 3.69 26.35 -2.58
N VAL A 517 4.65 25.90 -3.39
CA VAL A 517 5.96 26.55 -3.57
C VAL A 517 6.12 27.06 -5.00
N HIS A 518 5.49 26.40 -5.97
CA HIS A 518 5.51 26.77 -7.37
C HIS A 518 4.09 26.71 -7.92
N PRO A 519 3.42 27.86 -8.13
CA PRO A 519 2.07 27.91 -8.66
C PRO A 519 1.97 27.19 -10.00
N ILE A 520 1.03 26.25 -10.09
CA ILE A 520 0.74 25.44 -11.27
C ILE A 520 -0.58 25.93 -11.85
N ASN A 521 -0.63 26.11 -13.17
CA ASN A 521 -1.90 26.30 -13.86
C ASN A 521 -2.68 24.97 -13.88
N LYS A 522 -3.53 24.77 -12.86
CA LYS A 522 -4.29 23.53 -12.67
C LYS A 522 -5.29 23.29 -13.80
N VAL A 523 -5.84 24.34 -14.40
CA VAL A 523 -6.80 24.27 -15.52
C VAL A 523 -6.14 23.65 -16.75
N LYS A 524 -5.06 24.27 -17.21
CA LYS A 524 -4.30 23.78 -18.37
C LYS A 524 -3.82 22.35 -18.15
N PHE A 525 -3.39 22.03 -16.93
CA PHE A 525 -2.97 20.68 -16.58
C PHE A 525 -4.10 19.65 -16.72
N ILE A 526 -5.32 19.99 -16.28
CA ILE A 526 -6.48 19.11 -16.41
C ILE A 526 -6.88 18.96 -17.87
N GLU A 527 -6.86 20.03 -18.66
CA GLU A 527 -7.15 19.98 -20.10
C GLU A 527 -6.12 19.15 -20.89
N GLU A 528 -4.85 19.14 -20.46
CA GLU A 528 -3.81 18.30 -21.07
C GLU A 528 -4.01 16.81 -20.77
N ILE A 529 -4.47 16.47 -19.57
CA ILE A 529 -4.63 15.07 -19.12
C ILE A 529 -6.00 14.49 -19.48
N PHE A 530 -7.05 15.29 -19.36
CA PHE A 530 -8.44 14.96 -19.69
C PHE A 530 -8.81 15.77 -20.92
N LYS A 531 -8.71 15.14 -22.09
CA LYS A 531 -8.80 15.84 -23.39
C LYS A 531 -10.22 16.30 -23.67
N ASP A 532 -11.21 15.56 -23.18
CA ASP A 532 -12.63 15.84 -23.36
C ASP A 532 -13.38 15.91 -22.02
N GLU A 533 -14.47 16.70 -21.95
CA GLU A 533 -15.33 16.73 -20.76
C GLU A 533 -15.92 15.34 -20.44
N GLU A 534 -16.11 14.48 -21.45
CA GLU A 534 -16.56 13.10 -21.27
C GLU A 534 -15.59 12.26 -20.40
N ASP A 535 -14.29 12.56 -20.43
CA ASP A 535 -13.29 11.89 -19.60
C ASP A 535 -13.56 12.12 -18.11
N LEU A 536 -14.10 13.30 -17.76
CA LEU A 536 -14.47 13.65 -16.37
C LEU A 536 -15.82 13.03 -15.94
N VAL A 537 -16.61 12.51 -16.88
CA VAL A 537 -17.93 11.91 -16.58
C VAL A 537 -17.78 10.46 -16.11
N ASN A 538 -16.85 9.69 -16.67
CA ASN A 538 -16.77 8.23 -16.45
C ASN A 538 -15.70 7.78 -15.43
N LEU A 539 -15.38 8.66 -14.48
CA LEU A 539 -14.36 8.38 -13.46
C LEU A 539 -14.80 7.42 -12.34
N ASP A 540 -13.88 6.62 -11.81
CA ASP A 540 -14.11 5.80 -10.62
C ASP A 540 -14.04 6.61 -9.32
N TYR A 541 -14.40 6.00 -8.19
CA TYR A 541 -14.31 6.63 -6.86
C TYR A 541 -12.93 7.25 -6.56
N PHE A 542 -11.83 6.56 -6.86
CA PHE A 542 -10.50 7.05 -6.52
C PHE A 542 -10.10 8.25 -7.37
N GLN A 543 -10.41 8.21 -8.66
CA GLN A 543 -10.19 9.33 -9.57
C GLN A 543 -11.00 10.56 -9.10
N ILE A 544 -12.29 10.39 -8.79
CA ILE A 544 -13.15 11.49 -8.35
C ILE A 544 -12.62 12.17 -7.07
N ILE A 545 -12.33 11.40 -6.02
CA ILE A 545 -11.89 12.00 -4.75
C ILE A 545 -10.51 12.64 -4.84
N VAL A 546 -9.60 12.08 -5.66
CA VAL A 546 -8.25 12.64 -5.84
C VAL A 546 -8.32 13.91 -6.68
N LEU A 547 -9.22 14.00 -7.65
CA LEU A 547 -9.47 15.26 -8.36
C LEU A 547 -10.06 16.33 -7.44
N PHE A 548 -11.01 15.99 -6.56
CA PHE A 548 -11.46 16.95 -5.54
C PHE A 548 -10.32 17.39 -4.61
N TYR A 549 -9.45 16.46 -4.22
CA TYR A 549 -8.24 16.76 -3.46
C TYR A 549 -7.26 17.66 -4.23
N PHE A 550 -7.16 17.47 -5.55
CA PHE A 550 -6.33 18.28 -6.43
C PHE A 550 -6.87 19.69 -6.64
N PHE A 551 -8.18 19.85 -6.82
CA PHE A 551 -8.82 21.15 -7.01
C PHE A 551 -8.76 22.02 -5.76
N GLU A 552 -8.88 21.42 -4.57
CA GLU A 552 -8.98 22.16 -3.30
C GLU A 552 -10.10 23.23 -3.38
N ASN A 553 -9.85 24.42 -2.83
CA ASN A 553 -10.70 25.60 -2.98
C ASN A 553 -10.18 26.54 -4.10
N SER A 554 -9.54 26.00 -5.14
CA SER A 554 -9.05 26.82 -6.25
C SER A 554 -10.21 27.47 -7.00
N ASN A 555 -10.13 28.79 -7.17
CA ASN A 555 -11.07 29.56 -7.99
C ASN A 555 -10.84 29.34 -9.49
N GLU A 556 -9.70 28.78 -9.89
CA GLU A 556 -9.35 28.57 -11.30
C GLU A 556 -10.14 27.41 -11.93
N CYS A 557 -10.41 26.35 -11.16
CA CYS A 557 -10.99 25.10 -11.68
C CYS A 557 -12.49 24.96 -11.40
N VAL A 558 -13.23 26.07 -11.25
CA VAL A 558 -14.64 26.04 -10.85
C VAL A 558 -15.51 25.29 -11.88
N SER A 559 -15.26 25.48 -13.18
CA SER A 559 -16.02 24.79 -14.24
C SER A 559 -15.80 23.28 -14.20
N GLN A 560 -14.54 22.81 -14.21
CA GLN A 560 -14.21 21.37 -14.18
C GLN A 560 -14.71 20.71 -12.90
N LYS A 561 -14.61 21.42 -11.75
CA LYS A 561 -15.13 20.94 -10.47
C LYS A 561 -16.66 20.81 -10.50
N ASN A 562 -17.37 21.76 -11.09
CA ASN A 562 -18.82 21.68 -11.24
C ASN A 562 -19.26 20.55 -12.18
N VAL A 563 -18.52 20.30 -13.26
CA VAL A 563 -18.74 19.13 -14.14
C VAL A 563 -18.58 17.83 -13.34
N LEU A 564 -17.51 17.71 -12.56
CA LEU A 564 -17.25 16.54 -11.72
C LEU A 564 -18.31 16.33 -10.64
N ILE A 565 -18.80 17.40 -9.99
CA ILE A 565 -19.89 17.33 -9.01
C ILE A 565 -21.18 16.82 -9.68
N LYS A 566 -21.57 17.40 -10.81
CA LYS A 566 -22.77 17.01 -11.54
C LYS A 566 -22.69 15.58 -12.05
N SER A 567 -21.55 15.17 -12.63
CA SER A 567 -21.35 13.79 -13.10
C SER A 567 -21.44 12.79 -11.95
N THR A 568 -20.84 13.13 -10.80
CA THR A 568 -20.92 12.32 -9.59
C THR A 568 -22.36 12.17 -9.10
N ILE A 569 -23.13 13.26 -9.01
CA ILE A 569 -24.54 13.21 -8.59
C ILE A 569 -25.40 12.40 -9.58
N ASN A 570 -25.14 12.53 -10.89
CA ASN A 570 -25.82 11.77 -11.92
C ASN A 570 -25.55 10.27 -11.82
N LYS A 571 -24.32 9.85 -11.47
CA LYS A 571 -24.00 8.44 -11.21
C LYS A 571 -24.88 7.84 -10.11
N PHE A 572 -25.13 8.58 -9.03
CA PHE A 572 -26.01 8.11 -7.96
C PHE A 572 -27.48 8.08 -8.39
N SER A 573 -27.91 9.07 -9.17
CA SER A 573 -29.29 9.16 -9.66
C SER A 573 -29.65 8.00 -10.60
N ASN A 574 -28.70 7.56 -11.42
CA ASN A 574 -28.90 6.49 -12.41
C ASN A 574 -28.67 5.08 -11.85
N MET A 575 -28.19 4.95 -10.61
CA MET A 575 -27.84 3.67 -10.02
C MET A 575 -28.95 3.13 -9.11
N ASN A 576 -29.40 1.91 -9.39
CA ASN A 576 -30.27 1.18 -8.47
C ASN A 576 -29.48 0.67 -7.26
N GLU A 577 -29.98 0.94 -6.06
CA GLU A 577 -29.38 0.52 -4.79
C GLU A 577 -27.88 0.84 -4.65
N PRO A 578 -27.47 2.12 -4.77
CA PRO A 578 -26.04 2.50 -4.78
C PRO A 578 -25.30 2.01 -3.54
N MET A 579 -25.96 1.99 -2.38
CA MET A 579 -25.39 1.56 -1.10
C MET A 579 -25.15 0.04 -0.98
N SER A 580 -25.42 -0.75 -2.02
CA SER A 580 -24.97 -2.14 -2.12
C SER A 580 -23.53 -2.25 -2.65
N LYS A 581 -23.05 -1.22 -3.36
CA LYS A 581 -21.72 -1.17 -3.98
C LYS A 581 -20.76 -0.40 -3.11
N ALA A 582 -19.62 -0.99 -2.80
CA ALA A 582 -18.62 -0.39 -1.93
C ALA A 582 -18.15 0.97 -2.46
N GLU A 583 -17.91 1.08 -3.76
CA GLU A 583 -17.54 2.32 -4.46
C GLU A 583 -18.45 3.49 -4.10
N PHE A 584 -19.76 3.30 -4.21
CA PHE A 584 -20.76 4.35 -3.94
C PHE A 584 -20.85 4.67 -2.45
N VAL A 585 -20.65 3.69 -1.56
CA VAL A 585 -20.60 3.96 -0.12
C VAL A 585 -19.38 4.83 0.20
N TYR A 586 -18.20 4.48 -0.30
CA TYR A 586 -16.99 5.28 -0.13
C TYR A 586 -17.18 6.70 -0.66
N LEU A 587 -17.64 6.80 -1.91
CA LEU A 587 -17.86 8.07 -2.59
C LEU A 587 -18.90 8.93 -1.86
N PHE A 588 -20.00 8.34 -1.37
CA PHE A 588 -21.00 9.09 -0.62
C PHE A 588 -20.45 9.72 0.66
N PHE A 589 -19.76 8.94 1.50
CA PHE A 589 -19.22 9.45 2.75
C PHE A 589 -18.17 10.54 2.50
N ASP A 590 -17.27 10.33 1.55
CA ASP A 590 -16.23 11.31 1.24
C ASP A 590 -16.78 12.54 0.51
N PHE A 591 -17.78 12.40 -0.35
CA PHE A 591 -18.43 13.55 -1.01
C PHE A 591 -19.12 14.47 0.02
N ILE A 592 -19.83 13.90 0.99
CA ILE A 592 -20.46 14.69 2.06
C ILE A 592 -19.42 15.27 3.02
N ALA A 593 -18.34 14.54 3.30
CA ALA A 593 -17.26 15.00 4.18
C ALA A 593 -16.28 15.98 3.49
N CYS A 594 -16.26 16.05 2.17
CA CYS A 594 -15.33 16.87 1.40
C CYS A 594 -15.50 18.37 1.75
N PRO A 595 -14.44 19.06 2.22
CA PRO A 595 -14.52 20.48 2.57
C PRO A 595 -14.71 21.38 1.34
N TYR A 596 -14.40 20.86 0.15
CA TYR A 596 -14.39 21.62 -1.10
C TYR A 596 -15.74 21.59 -1.83
N ILE A 597 -16.75 20.89 -1.33
CA ILE A 597 -18.06 20.77 -1.98
C ILE A 597 -19.09 21.61 -1.22
N GLU A 598 -19.88 22.36 -1.99
CA GLU A 598 -20.91 23.25 -1.48
C GLU A 598 -22.04 22.50 -0.75
N VAL A 599 -22.68 23.19 0.18
CA VAL A 599 -23.74 22.61 1.01
C VAL A 599 -24.97 22.22 0.17
N SER A 600 -25.26 22.95 -0.91
CA SER A 600 -26.34 22.65 -1.85
C SER A 600 -26.15 21.29 -2.51
N ASP A 601 -24.95 21.01 -3.03
CA ASP A 601 -24.64 19.78 -3.75
C ASP A 601 -24.61 18.58 -2.80
N LYS A 602 -24.09 18.77 -1.59
CA LYS A 602 -24.16 17.77 -0.51
C LYS A 602 -25.60 17.42 -0.17
N ASN A 603 -26.48 18.42 -0.09
CA ASN A 603 -27.90 18.20 0.18
C ASN A 603 -28.58 17.43 -0.96
N GLN A 604 -28.27 17.74 -2.22
CA GLN A 604 -28.79 17.01 -3.37
C GLN A 604 -28.37 15.54 -3.35
N MET A 605 -27.08 15.26 -3.12
CA MET A 605 -26.57 13.90 -2.96
C MET A 605 -27.26 13.16 -1.80
N LEU A 606 -27.44 13.83 -0.65
CA LEU A 606 -28.14 13.26 0.50
C LEU A 606 -29.58 12.90 0.18
N ASP A 607 -30.31 13.75 -0.54
CA ASP A 607 -31.70 13.49 -0.90
C ASP A 607 -31.83 12.26 -1.81
N ILE A 608 -30.93 12.13 -2.80
CA ILE A 608 -30.88 10.96 -3.70
C ILE A 608 -30.63 9.68 -2.90
N VAL A 609 -29.59 9.66 -2.07
CA VAL A 609 -29.25 8.47 -1.28
C VAL A 609 -30.34 8.16 -0.27
N TYR A 610 -30.86 9.16 0.44
CA TYR A 610 -31.93 8.96 1.41
C TYR A 610 -33.20 8.40 0.75
N LYS A 611 -33.60 8.92 -0.42
CA LYS A 611 -34.72 8.39 -1.20
C LYS A 611 -34.45 6.97 -1.69
N SER A 612 -33.22 6.64 -2.08
CA SER A 612 -32.87 5.28 -2.50
C SER A 612 -33.07 4.25 -1.38
N VAL A 613 -32.75 4.64 -0.13
CA VAL A 613 -32.83 3.80 1.07
C VAL A 613 -34.23 3.74 1.66
N TYR A 614 -34.87 4.89 1.87
CA TYR A 614 -36.14 5.01 2.62
C TYR A 614 -37.38 5.24 1.75
N LYS A 615 -37.21 5.37 0.42
CA LYS A 615 -38.28 5.68 -0.55
C LYS A 615 -39.08 6.96 -0.25
N THR A 616 -38.52 7.84 0.58
CA THR A 616 -39.09 9.13 1.02
C THR A 616 -38.00 10.21 1.00
N ASN A 617 -38.37 11.48 1.09
CA ASN A 617 -37.40 12.58 1.21
C ASN A 617 -37.10 12.88 2.70
N PRO A 618 -35.87 13.29 3.05
CA PRO A 618 -35.56 13.69 4.42
C PRO A 618 -36.16 15.06 4.74
N SER A 619 -36.56 15.28 6.00
CA SER A 619 -36.88 16.63 6.48
C SER A 619 -35.62 17.51 6.55
N VAL A 620 -35.79 18.83 6.54
CA VAL A 620 -34.68 19.81 6.61
C VAL A 620 -33.80 19.55 7.84
N THR A 621 -34.40 19.35 9.00
CA THR A 621 -33.69 19.03 10.25
C THR A 621 -32.91 17.72 10.12
N ARG A 622 -33.54 16.66 9.59
CA ARG A 622 -32.89 15.34 9.45
C ARG A 622 -31.73 15.39 8.47
N ARG A 623 -31.88 16.11 7.36
CA ARG A 623 -30.81 16.36 6.38
C ARG A 623 -29.62 17.06 7.05
N GLY A 624 -29.89 18.12 7.81
CA GLY A 624 -28.86 18.84 8.58
C GLY A 624 -28.13 17.94 9.59
N THR A 625 -28.86 17.12 10.34
CA THR A 625 -28.27 16.17 11.31
C THR A 625 -27.36 15.15 10.63
N ILE A 626 -27.78 14.55 9.51
CA ILE A 626 -26.98 13.58 8.77
C ILE A 626 -25.72 14.24 8.22
N ARG A 627 -25.86 15.39 7.53
CA ARG A 627 -24.74 16.13 6.95
C ARG A 627 -23.71 16.49 8.01
N ASN A 628 -24.14 17.11 9.11
CA ASN A 628 -23.26 17.55 10.18
C ASN A 628 -22.54 16.36 10.84
N TYR A 629 -23.21 15.21 10.99
CA TYR A 629 -22.56 13.99 11.50
C TYR A 629 -21.47 13.48 10.56
N ILE A 630 -21.76 13.37 9.26
CA ILE A 630 -20.81 12.85 8.27
C ILE A 630 -19.64 13.82 8.09
N SER A 631 -19.90 15.13 7.98
CA SER A 631 -18.88 16.15 7.76
C SER A 631 -18.06 16.48 9.02
N LYS A 632 -18.42 15.98 10.20
CA LYS A 632 -17.66 16.21 11.45
C LYS A 632 -16.22 15.69 11.37
N ASN A 633 -16.00 14.62 10.62
CA ASN A 633 -14.72 13.95 10.47
C ASN A 633 -14.56 13.46 9.04
N PHE A 634 -13.32 13.25 8.60
CA PHE A 634 -13.07 12.51 7.37
C PHE A 634 -13.36 11.01 7.54
N TRP A 635 -13.78 10.36 6.45
CA TRP A 635 -14.19 8.96 6.44
C TRP A 635 -13.14 8.04 5.84
N PHE A 636 -12.96 8.15 4.53
CA PHE A 636 -12.06 7.31 3.74
C PHE A 636 -10.96 8.11 3.03
N MET A 637 -11.08 9.44 2.99
CA MET A 637 -10.08 10.35 2.42
C MET A 637 -9.62 11.39 3.44
N ASP A 638 -8.31 11.49 3.74
CA ASP A 638 -7.77 12.59 4.55
C ASP A 638 -7.60 13.85 3.69
N TRP A 639 -8.48 14.83 3.89
CA TRP A 639 -8.52 16.07 3.11
C TRP A 639 -7.47 17.13 3.50
N ARG A 640 -6.65 16.86 4.52
CA ARG A 640 -5.59 17.80 4.94
C ARG A 640 -4.42 17.74 3.97
N THR A 641 -4.19 18.83 3.23
CA THR A 641 -3.19 18.90 2.16
C THR A 641 -1.83 19.42 2.61
N ASP A 642 -1.66 19.81 3.88
CA ASP A 642 -0.39 20.35 4.41
C ASP A 642 0.76 19.35 4.30
N ASP A 643 1.98 19.86 4.13
CA ASP A 643 3.16 19.05 3.85
C ASP A 643 3.54 18.16 5.05
N ILE A 644 3.24 18.58 6.28
CA ILE A 644 3.47 17.79 7.50
C ILE A 644 2.53 16.58 7.54
N ASN A 645 1.25 16.78 7.25
CA ASN A 645 0.29 15.68 7.20
C ASN A 645 0.58 14.73 6.04
N LEU A 646 0.91 15.26 4.87
CA LEU A 646 1.23 14.44 3.70
C LEU A 646 2.48 13.58 3.94
N GLU A 647 3.55 14.15 4.51
CA GLU A 647 4.71 13.38 4.92
C GLU A 647 4.35 12.34 6.00
N TYR A 648 3.53 12.71 6.98
CA TYR A 648 3.08 11.76 8.01
C TYR A 648 2.32 10.56 7.40
N ILE A 649 1.41 10.82 6.46
CA ILE A 649 0.67 9.77 5.73
C ILE A 649 1.64 8.91 4.93
N LEU A 650 2.57 9.53 4.21
CA LEU A 650 3.56 8.84 3.40
C LEU A 650 4.51 8.00 4.24
N ALA A 651 4.98 8.51 5.38
CA ALA A 651 5.77 7.76 6.35
C ALA A 651 4.97 6.60 6.94
N LYS A 652 3.66 6.76 7.15
CA LYS A 652 2.77 5.66 7.55
C LYS A 652 2.74 4.55 6.49
N LYS A 653 2.78 4.91 5.20
CA LYS A 653 2.83 3.92 4.11
C LYS A 653 4.10 3.06 4.15
N GLU A 654 5.23 3.61 4.60
CA GLU A 654 6.52 2.89 4.69
C GLU A 654 6.58 1.76 5.71
N TYR A 655 5.76 1.83 6.76
CA TYR A 655 5.70 0.79 7.78
C TYR A 655 5.00 -0.49 7.27
N ASN A 656 4.37 -0.41 6.11
CA ASN A 656 3.51 -1.45 5.55
C ASN A 656 3.94 -1.79 4.11
N PRO A 657 5.16 -2.30 3.90
CA PRO A 657 5.59 -2.63 2.56
C PRO A 657 4.83 -3.87 2.04
N PRO A 658 4.16 -3.80 0.87
CA PRO A 658 3.72 -4.96 0.14
C PRO A 658 4.93 -5.75 -0.33
N TYR A 659 4.67 -7.03 -0.56
CA TYR A 659 5.33 -7.87 -1.55
C TYR A 659 6.38 -7.14 -2.40
N SER A 660 7.65 -7.39 -2.09
CA SER A 660 8.74 -7.21 -3.05
C SER A 660 9.02 -8.60 -3.62
N GLY A 661 8.31 -8.93 -4.69
CA GLY A 661 8.96 -9.60 -5.82
C GLY A 661 9.70 -8.48 -6.53
#